data_AF-A0AA36N0K9-F1
#
_entry.id   AF-A0AA36N0K9-F1
#
_cell.length_a   1.000
_cell.length_b   1.000
_cell.length_c   1.000
_cell.angle_alpha   90.00
_cell.angle_beta   90.00
_cell.angle_gamma   90.00
#
_symmetry.space_group_name_H-M   'P 1'
#
loop_
_entity.id
_entity.type
_entity.pdbx_description
1 polymer ?
#
loop_
_entity_poly.entity_id
_entity_poly.type
_entity_poly.pdbx_seq_one_letter_code
_entity_poly.pdbx_strand_id
1 'polypeptide(L)'
;MERLFDTQTFRPIALRCGFRAGADKSGMSCPMTPKEALSTLRRRSELGPLADDGLAMYIGAWEYDADDWTAGGGDWSAGLSADLKPGVPFAKCMLKEELGEHHELPRSMRWIYIGEPGSGTCAHCDPLCSHGWMWLAAGRKDWRLVHFEAASHTQRCEAVPEGAPEDLFSNGSCNNLAQWLQSLGASHEAWFGTLLPGELIFVPAGVLHAVQNIGPGVSIAVSQNFMDASCAEDVLRCLEQERCCFESKTWLAKALAGMSYTPSRPPKLGSSDRATARHGPGVVAMSRDVTKPLDFVQPPRTVAGGFMRPNRVPDVEHEILMQEFVHAHLMTILQPFNEQMQNLQEGLQKVTLQSTGTAAEVTRHREQISTHHKMIAAFDKTTEELSGALQELQKEVRVVSNKHEALSRDHYQVKNSLEDAESRLRSATAQIEDLFGGQTGVVAQLERLNTGLADIEQHVGTVVESRLNHLHGFCRDIRTEQTNLSEAVSDCQTDIHRNQENIKQQQSKIVARQGEDDEKFACLSQHAKGFEAKLSQLLADLKSTDEVAKATEKETQRAHMEVAKLRSTQQLYAEYSEIFLAVKENSRRVGKLEDTVQLMNSRNPVEISIFQDTIQKIQAQVDDNETKIQSVDRFQASTTVRLDSLGRSIDGFGSEIKGLERRCGALDGDIQTLQLWQHGATEKFEEHTLRNLQNKGDLQKLQVDLEAKGGYIIDLREEIALVQRTVTRIDGNVDVMQKYFTGFGKGLQETTRCVSTGEVVTPRNTPPRPQSATVHATGLPTLPLTGSGSPPRRRPWSSKENRTRDLEGF
;
A
#
# COMPACT_ATOMS: atom_id res chain seq x y z
N MET A 1 6.22 27.05 -28.25
CA MET A 1 7.59 26.61 -28.60
C MET A 1 8.53 27.80 -28.71
N GLU A 2 8.71 28.45 -29.86
CA GLU A 2 9.77 29.46 -30.10
C GLU A 2 9.91 30.53 -29.00
N ARG A 3 8.81 31.18 -28.60
CA ARG A 3 8.78 32.20 -27.52
C ARG A 3 9.31 31.71 -26.15
N LEU A 4 9.44 30.41 -25.90
CA LEU A 4 9.93 29.83 -24.64
C LEU A 4 11.46 29.60 -24.64
N PHE A 5 12.13 29.68 -25.79
CA PHE A 5 13.56 29.34 -25.91
C PHE A 5 14.51 30.54 -25.72
N ASP A 6 14.01 31.77 -25.88
CA ASP A 6 14.85 32.97 -26.13
C ASP A 6 15.21 33.80 -24.87
N THR A 7 14.89 33.28 -23.69
CA THR A 7 15.06 34.00 -22.41
C THR A 7 16.35 33.63 -21.68
N GLN A 8 16.97 34.63 -21.02
CA GLN A 8 18.20 34.46 -20.23
C GLN A 8 17.99 34.70 -18.72
N THR A 9 16.86 35.31 -18.33
CA THR A 9 16.60 35.81 -16.97
C THR A 9 15.45 35.05 -16.31
N PHE A 10 15.72 33.81 -15.86
CA PHE A 10 14.84 33.08 -14.96
C PHE A 10 15.46 33.00 -13.56
N ARG A 11 14.63 33.12 -12.51
CA ARG A 11 14.97 32.54 -11.21
C ARG A 11 14.98 31.01 -11.36
N PRO A 12 15.79 30.27 -10.58
CA PRO A 12 15.64 28.82 -10.51
C PRO A 12 14.29 28.47 -9.87
N ILE A 13 13.28 28.27 -10.71
CA ILE A 13 12.02 27.64 -10.31
C ILE A 13 12.39 26.27 -9.75
N ALA A 14 11.83 25.91 -8.60
CA ALA A 14 12.02 24.60 -7.99
C ALA A 14 11.23 23.56 -8.81
N LEU A 15 11.76 23.19 -9.98
CA LEU A 15 11.25 22.13 -10.83
C LEU A 15 11.41 20.78 -10.12
N ARG A 16 10.47 20.51 -9.21
CA ARG A 16 10.15 19.18 -8.69
C ARG A 16 9.54 18.38 -9.84
N CYS A 17 10.42 17.87 -10.71
CA CYS A 17 10.08 16.96 -11.80
C CYS A 17 9.60 15.62 -11.22
N GLY A 18 8.38 15.62 -10.68
CA GLY A 18 7.61 14.41 -10.44
C GLY A 18 7.03 13.92 -11.75
N PHE A 19 7.72 12.99 -12.41
CA PHE A 19 7.23 11.62 -12.44
C PHE A 19 8.32 10.59 -12.77
N ARG A 20 8.07 9.33 -12.36
CA ARG A 20 9.00 8.21 -12.51
C ARG A 20 9.23 7.86 -14.00
N ALA A 21 10.38 8.26 -14.53
CA ALA A 21 10.94 7.71 -15.78
C ALA A 21 12.35 7.19 -15.48
N GLY A 22 12.50 5.88 -15.29
CA GLY A 22 13.77 5.27 -14.86
C GLY A 22 14.26 5.74 -13.50
N ALA A 23 13.45 5.55 -12.47
CA ALA A 23 13.91 5.78 -11.11
C ALA A 23 15.07 4.80 -10.78
N ASP A 24 16.26 5.34 -10.46
CA ASP A 24 16.98 4.73 -9.33
C ASP A 24 16.06 4.86 -8.10
N LYS A 25 16.10 3.86 -7.22
CA LYS A 25 15.07 3.68 -6.19
C LYS A 25 14.94 4.84 -5.20
N SER A 26 15.89 5.77 -5.16
CA SER A 26 15.81 7.00 -4.36
C SER A 26 14.74 8.00 -4.82
N GLY A 27 14.24 7.91 -6.05
CA GLY A 27 13.13 8.74 -6.56
C GLY A 27 13.44 10.24 -6.66
N MET A 28 14.71 10.64 -6.69
CA MET A 28 15.10 12.06 -6.68
C MET A 28 14.81 12.77 -8.01
N SER A 29 14.00 13.84 -7.98
CA SER A 29 13.81 14.73 -9.12
C SER A 29 15.09 15.52 -9.43
N CYS A 30 15.60 15.44 -10.66
CA CYS A 30 16.73 16.27 -11.10
C CYS A 30 16.29 17.73 -11.30
N PRO A 31 16.85 18.71 -10.56
CA PRO A 31 16.51 20.11 -10.76
C PRO A 31 17.20 20.66 -12.01
N MET A 32 16.41 20.99 -13.02
CA MET A 32 16.85 21.69 -14.23
C MET A 32 16.22 23.08 -14.29
N THR A 33 16.82 24.03 -15.02
CA THR A 33 16.08 25.24 -15.41
C THR A 33 15.09 24.92 -16.54
N PRO A 34 14.01 25.72 -16.73
CA PRO A 34 13.10 25.55 -17.86
C PRO A 34 13.82 25.59 -19.22
N LYS A 35 14.88 26.40 -19.33
CA LYS A 35 15.70 26.51 -20.54
C LYS A 35 16.46 25.22 -20.84
N GLU A 36 17.12 24.63 -19.85
CA GLU A 36 17.84 23.36 -20.02
C GLU A 36 16.88 22.22 -20.35
N ALA A 37 15.76 22.12 -19.64
CA ALA A 37 14.76 21.07 -19.89
C ALA A 37 14.16 21.17 -21.31
N LEU A 38 13.81 22.37 -21.76
CA LEU A 38 13.36 22.62 -23.14
C LEU A 38 14.46 22.37 -24.18
N SER A 39 15.71 22.77 -23.92
CA SER A 39 16.85 22.49 -24.80
C SER A 39 17.13 20.99 -24.91
N THR A 40 16.97 20.22 -23.84
CA THR A 40 17.13 18.76 -23.84
C THR A 40 15.99 18.08 -24.59
N LEU A 41 14.71 18.43 -24.34
CA LEU A 41 13.59 17.93 -25.15
C LEU A 41 13.81 18.19 -26.65
N ARG A 42 14.23 19.42 -26.99
CA ARG A 42 14.50 19.80 -28.37
C ARG A 42 15.61 18.91 -28.96
N ARG A 43 16.76 18.81 -28.29
CA ARG A 43 17.90 17.99 -28.75
C ARG A 43 17.52 16.51 -28.92
N ARG A 44 16.76 15.93 -27.98
CA ARG A 44 16.25 14.56 -28.07
C ARG A 44 15.31 14.40 -29.28
N SER A 45 14.39 15.34 -29.50
CA SER A 45 13.50 15.34 -30.68
C SER A 45 14.23 15.54 -32.02
N GLU A 46 15.37 16.25 -32.03
CA GLU A 46 16.20 16.48 -33.23
C GLU A 46 17.13 15.29 -33.53
N LEU A 47 17.55 14.51 -32.51
CA LEU A 47 18.41 13.32 -32.66
C LEU A 47 17.63 12.01 -32.79
N GLY A 48 16.38 11.96 -32.33
CA GLY A 48 15.54 10.77 -32.34
C GLY A 48 16.20 9.59 -31.60
N PRO A 49 16.23 8.37 -32.18
CA PRO A 49 16.85 7.20 -31.52
C PRO A 49 18.32 7.35 -31.13
N LEU A 50 19.05 8.33 -31.69
CA LEU A 50 20.45 8.59 -31.33
C LEU A 50 20.62 9.32 -29.99
N ALA A 51 19.52 9.75 -29.36
CA ALA A 51 19.49 10.32 -28.02
C ALA A 51 18.59 9.52 -27.05
N ASP A 52 18.21 8.30 -27.43
CA ASP A 52 17.40 7.42 -26.60
C ASP A 52 18.27 6.71 -25.56
N ASP A 53 18.24 7.24 -24.34
CA ASP A 53 18.81 6.64 -23.13
C ASP A 53 17.82 5.65 -22.45
N GLY A 54 16.69 5.36 -23.09
CA GLY A 54 15.59 4.57 -22.56
C GLY A 54 14.63 5.35 -21.66
N LEU A 55 14.87 6.65 -21.40
CA LEU A 55 14.17 7.44 -20.38
C LEU A 55 13.38 8.61 -20.99
N ALA A 56 12.14 8.36 -21.41
CA ALA A 56 11.25 9.38 -21.96
C ALA A 56 11.03 10.54 -20.96
N MET A 57 11.46 11.76 -21.32
CA MET A 57 11.53 12.88 -20.39
C MET A 57 10.17 13.57 -20.19
N TYR A 58 9.83 13.87 -18.93
CA TYR A 58 8.58 14.53 -18.53
C TYR A 58 8.83 15.76 -17.66
N ILE A 59 8.39 16.92 -18.14
CA ILE A 59 8.37 18.18 -17.39
C ILE A 59 6.96 18.37 -16.82
N GLY A 60 6.80 18.12 -15.52
CA GLY A 60 5.66 18.57 -14.74
C GLY A 60 6.03 19.83 -13.96
N ALA A 61 5.71 21.00 -14.49
CA ALA A 61 5.98 22.27 -13.81
C ALA A 61 4.85 22.59 -12.82
N TRP A 62 5.13 22.40 -11.52
CA TRP A 62 4.32 22.95 -10.44
C TRP A 62 4.52 24.46 -10.39
N GLU A 63 3.43 25.23 -10.35
CA GLU A 63 3.43 26.70 -10.38
C GLU A 63 4.06 27.31 -11.64
N TYR A 64 3.25 27.46 -12.69
CA TYR A 64 3.42 28.62 -13.58
C TYR A 64 2.58 29.76 -13.01
N ASP A 65 3.24 30.80 -12.49
CA ASP A 65 2.53 32.02 -12.16
C ASP A 65 2.44 32.96 -13.37
N ALA A 66 1.29 33.59 -13.51
CA ALA A 66 1.02 34.60 -14.50
C ALA A 66 1.88 35.85 -14.29
N ASP A 67 2.10 36.23 -13.03
CA ASP A 67 2.72 37.50 -12.66
C ASP A 67 4.25 37.40 -12.55
N ASP A 68 4.81 36.28 -12.06
CA ASP A 68 6.27 36.03 -12.08
C ASP A 68 6.89 36.13 -13.49
N TRP A 69 6.13 35.85 -14.55
CA TRP A 69 6.57 36.03 -15.95
C TRP A 69 6.64 37.52 -16.36
N THR A 70 5.97 38.42 -15.65
CA THR A 70 5.99 39.87 -15.92
C THR A 70 7.15 40.61 -15.22
N ALA A 71 7.82 39.95 -14.26
CA ALA A 71 8.89 40.55 -13.47
C ALA A 71 10.15 40.94 -14.30
N GLY A 72 10.30 40.37 -15.50
CA GLY A 72 11.23 40.86 -16.52
C GLY A 72 10.59 41.97 -17.34
N GLY A 73 10.73 43.22 -16.90
CA GLY A 73 10.01 44.41 -17.41
C GLY A 73 10.33 44.88 -18.83
N GLY A 74 10.18 43.99 -19.82
CA GLY A 74 10.07 44.33 -21.25
C GLY A 74 8.64 44.16 -21.77
N ASP A 75 8.42 44.45 -23.05
CA ASP A 75 7.09 44.46 -23.69
C ASP A 75 6.44 43.06 -23.83
N TRP A 76 7.13 42.01 -23.36
CA TRP A 76 6.69 40.61 -23.31
C TRP A 76 5.60 40.32 -22.25
N SER A 77 5.08 41.35 -21.58
CA SER A 77 4.08 41.25 -20.49
C SER A 77 2.80 40.48 -20.87
N ALA A 78 2.49 40.35 -22.17
CA ALA A 78 1.52 39.39 -22.69
C ALA A 78 2.09 37.96 -22.74
N GLY A 79 2.54 37.44 -21.59
CA GLY A 79 3.09 36.08 -21.46
C GLY A 79 2.02 34.97 -21.58
N LEU A 80 2.36 33.73 -21.21
CA LEU A 80 1.42 32.59 -21.24
C LEU A 80 0.13 32.85 -20.43
N SER A 81 0.21 33.71 -19.40
CA SER A 81 -0.90 34.36 -18.73
C SER A 81 -1.99 34.87 -19.70
N ALA A 82 -1.60 35.62 -20.74
CA ALA A 82 -2.49 36.22 -21.73
C ALA A 82 -3.11 35.16 -22.67
N ASP A 83 -2.32 34.19 -23.11
CA ASP A 83 -2.78 33.08 -23.96
C ASP A 83 -3.83 32.20 -23.24
N LEU A 84 -3.71 32.06 -21.90
CA LEU A 84 -4.65 31.32 -21.04
C LEU A 84 -5.73 32.21 -20.37
N LYS A 85 -5.68 33.53 -20.57
CA LYS A 85 -6.52 34.53 -19.86
C LYS A 85 -8.04 34.38 -20.04
N PRO A 86 -8.58 33.84 -21.14
CA PRO A 86 -10.02 33.52 -21.22
C PRO A 86 -10.47 32.53 -20.12
N GLY A 87 -9.53 31.75 -19.57
CA GLY A 87 -9.80 30.65 -18.65
C GLY A 87 -10.60 29.54 -19.32
N VAL A 88 -11.06 28.60 -18.49
CA VAL A 88 -12.01 27.56 -18.88
C VAL A 88 -13.36 27.95 -18.25
N PRO A 89 -14.38 28.38 -19.02
CA PRO A 89 -15.55 29.07 -18.46
C PRO A 89 -16.37 28.31 -17.42
N PHE A 90 -16.30 26.98 -17.39
CA PHE A 90 -16.94 26.15 -16.37
C PHE A 90 -16.09 25.93 -15.12
N ALA A 91 -14.76 26.03 -15.22
CA ALA A 91 -13.81 25.70 -14.14
C ALA A 91 -13.51 26.89 -13.23
N LYS A 92 -14.56 27.59 -12.77
CA LYS A 92 -14.44 28.78 -11.93
C LYS A 92 -14.08 28.38 -10.49
N CYS A 93 -12.78 28.39 -10.18
CA CYS A 93 -12.25 27.92 -8.90
C CYS A 93 -12.62 28.84 -7.71
N MET A 94 -13.50 28.36 -6.83
CA MET A 94 -13.91 29.05 -5.61
C MET A 94 -12.75 29.36 -4.66
N LEU A 95 -11.71 28.50 -4.59
CA LEU A 95 -10.52 28.78 -3.78
C LEU A 95 -9.80 30.06 -4.24
N LYS A 96 -9.84 30.39 -5.53
CA LYS A 96 -9.26 31.64 -6.07
C LYS A 96 -10.07 32.87 -5.63
N GLU A 97 -11.38 32.72 -5.46
CA GLU A 97 -12.27 33.81 -5.07
C GLU A 97 -12.22 34.09 -3.56
N GLU A 98 -12.24 33.03 -2.74
CA GLU A 98 -12.22 33.15 -1.27
C GLU A 98 -10.83 33.50 -0.70
N LEU A 99 -9.74 33.03 -1.34
CA LEU A 99 -8.37 33.23 -0.87
C LEU A 99 -7.61 34.34 -1.62
N GLY A 100 -8.11 34.75 -2.78
CA GLY A 100 -7.47 35.71 -3.68
C GLY A 100 -6.51 35.08 -4.69
N GLU A 101 -6.27 35.78 -5.80
CA GLU A 101 -5.52 35.29 -6.96
C GLU A 101 -4.05 34.95 -6.67
N HIS A 102 -3.40 35.69 -5.76
CA HIS A 102 -2.00 35.52 -5.42
C HIS A 102 -1.75 34.51 -4.27
N HIS A 103 -2.79 33.86 -3.73
CA HIS A 103 -2.62 32.87 -2.66
C HIS A 103 -1.94 31.59 -3.17
N GLU A 104 -1.08 30.98 -2.37
CA GLU A 104 -0.25 29.83 -2.75
C GLU A 104 -1.09 28.63 -3.23
N LEU A 105 -2.11 28.22 -2.47
CA LEU A 105 -2.95 27.07 -2.83
C LEU A 105 -3.66 27.20 -4.21
N PRO A 106 -4.35 28.31 -4.56
CA PRO A 106 -4.85 28.52 -5.93
C PRO A 106 -3.79 28.69 -7.04
N ARG A 107 -2.50 28.83 -6.70
CA ARG A 107 -1.37 28.87 -7.66
C ARG A 107 -0.77 27.47 -7.87
N SER A 108 -0.56 26.71 -6.79
CA SER A 108 0.02 25.35 -6.84
C SER A 108 -0.90 24.31 -7.49
N MET A 109 -2.20 24.59 -7.57
CA MET A 109 -3.19 23.85 -8.37
C MET A 109 -3.10 24.08 -9.90
N ARG A 110 -1.98 24.55 -10.45
CA ARG A 110 -1.82 24.82 -11.89
C ARG A 110 -0.50 24.28 -12.42
N TRP A 111 -0.57 23.57 -13.54
CA TRP A 111 0.59 22.88 -14.13
C TRP A 111 0.70 23.07 -15.63
N ILE A 112 1.93 23.04 -16.12
CA ILE A 112 2.25 22.80 -17.53
C ILE A 112 2.91 21.42 -17.61
N TYR A 113 2.40 20.57 -18.50
CA TYR A 113 2.96 19.25 -18.79
C TYR A 113 3.56 19.25 -20.19
N ILE A 114 4.88 19.02 -20.26
CA ILE A 114 5.60 18.85 -21.53
C ILE A 114 6.33 17.51 -21.49
N GLY A 115 6.03 16.60 -22.43
CA GLY A 115 6.48 15.21 -22.31
C GLY A 115 6.69 14.48 -23.63
N GLU A 116 7.79 13.72 -23.70
CA GLU A 116 8.12 12.82 -24.81
C GLU A 116 7.16 11.61 -24.89
N PRO A 117 7.00 10.96 -26.05
CA PRO A 117 6.22 9.74 -26.18
C PRO A 117 6.67 8.66 -25.16
N GLY A 118 5.71 7.91 -24.61
CA GLY A 118 5.94 6.90 -23.57
C GLY A 118 5.93 7.46 -22.14
N SER A 119 6.35 8.71 -21.93
CA SER A 119 6.29 9.38 -20.61
C SER A 119 4.86 9.71 -20.18
N GLY A 120 4.62 10.07 -18.92
CA GLY A 120 3.27 10.32 -18.43
C GLY A 120 3.14 10.54 -16.92
N THR A 121 1.94 10.29 -16.40
CA THR A 121 1.57 10.37 -14.98
C THR A 121 0.83 9.09 -14.60
N CYS A 122 1.20 8.48 -13.46
CA CYS A 122 0.69 7.18 -13.04
C CYS A 122 -0.79 7.24 -12.60
N ALA A 123 -1.34 6.10 -12.17
CA ALA A 123 -2.64 6.05 -11.51
C ALA A 123 -2.63 6.93 -10.25
N HIS A 124 -3.51 7.92 -10.21
CA HIS A 124 -3.71 8.79 -9.05
C HIS A 124 -5.11 9.42 -9.04
N CYS A 125 -5.54 9.91 -7.87
CA CYS A 125 -6.68 10.81 -7.70
C CYS A 125 -6.18 12.26 -7.58
N ASP A 126 -6.99 13.22 -8.01
CA ASP A 126 -6.63 14.63 -7.97
C ASP A 126 -6.45 15.16 -6.52
N PRO A 127 -5.39 15.95 -6.23
CA PRO A 127 -5.10 16.45 -4.88
C PRO A 127 -6.29 17.14 -4.20
N LEU A 128 -6.43 16.91 -2.90
CA LEU A 128 -7.54 17.39 -2.06
C LEU A 128 -8.93 16.96 -2.56
N CYS A 129 -9.06 15.91 -3.37
CA CYS A 129 -10.33 15.52 -4.00
C CYS A 129 -10.98 16.69 -4.77
N SER A 130 -10.15 17.48 -5.46
CA SER A 130 -10.59 18.58 -6.33
C SER A 130 -10.99 18.09 -7.72
N HIS A 131 -11.66 18.94 -8.52
CA HIS A 131 -11.88 18.67 -9.94
C HIS A 131 -10.65 19.06 -10.75
N GLY A 132 -10.28 18.26 -11.74
CA GLY A 132 -9.24 18.61 -12.72
C GLY A 132 -9.82 19.04 -14.07
N TRP A 133 -9.08 19.85 -14.83
CA TRP A 133 -9.23 19.93 -16.28
C TRP A 133 -7.86 20.02 -16.95
N MET A 134 -7.70 19.38 -18.12
CA MET A 134 -6.49 19.50 -18.94
C MET A 134 -6.84 19.86 -20.38
N TRP A 135 -6.20 20.89 -20.92
CA TRP A 135 -6.24 21.27 -22.32
C TRP A 135 -4.94 20.87 -23.03
N LEU A 136 -5.05 20.22 -24.18
CA LEU A 136 -3.89 19.74 -24.95
C LEU A 136 -3.55 20.69 -26.10
N ALA A 137 -2.45 21.42 -25.98
CA ALA A 137 -1.98 22.34 -27.01
C ALA A 137 -1.28 21.62 -28.18
N ALA A 138 -0.55 20.53 -27.90
CA ALA A 138 0.19 19.76 -28.91
C ALA A 138 0.43 18.30 -28.49
N GLY A 139 0.76 17.43 -29.46
CA GLY A 139 0.99 15.99 -29.27
C GLY A 139 -0.31 15.19 -29.14
N ARG A 140 -0.28 14.06 -28.44
CA ARG A 140 -1.45 13.27 -28.05
C ARG A 140 -1.24 12.70 -26.65
N LYS A 141 -2.34 12.46 -25.91
CA LYS A 141 -2.31 11.80 -24.60
C LYS A 141 -3.39 10.74 -24.55
N ASP A 142 -3.03 9.49 -24.27
CA ASP A 142 -4.00 8.45 -23.93
C ASP A 142 -4.33 8.55 -22.43
N TRP A 143 -5.59 8.32 -22.10
CA TRP A 143 -6.13 8.40 -20.74
C TRP A 143 -6.79 7.08 -20.34
N ARG A 144 -6.64 6.74 -19.07
CA ARG A 144 -7.45 5.76 -18.34
C ARG A 144 -8.07 6.47 -17.14
N LEU A 145 -9.38 6.35 -16.96
CA LEU A 145 -10.11 6.93 -15.82
C LEU A 145 -11.03 5.87 -15.23
N VAL A 146 -11.16 5.84 -13.91
CA VAL A 146 -11.99 4.91 -13.15
C VAL A 146 -12.71 5.68 -12.05
N HIS A 147 -14.02 5.84 -12.20
CA HIS A 147 -14.89 6.26 -11.10
C HIS A 147 -15.31 5.02 -10.32
N PHE A 148 -15.19 5.09 -9.00
CA PHE A 148 -15.55 4.00 -8.08
C PHE A 148 -16.26 4.56 -6.84
N GLU A 149 -17.20 3.79 -6.30
CA GLU A 149 -17.90 4.14 -5.07
C GLU A 149 -17.02 3.85 -3.84
N ALA A 150 -16.24 4.86 -3.42
CA ALA A 150 -15.31 4.76 -2.30
C ALA A 150 -16.02 4.38 -0.98
N ALA A 151 -15.50 3.35 -0.29
CA ALA A 151 -16.11 2.81 0.93
C ALA A 151 -15.97 3.74 2.15
N SER A 152 -15.07 4.74 2.06
CA SER A 152 -14.96 5.83 3.02
C SER A 152 -14.56 7.13 2.32
N HIS A 153 -14.81 8.26 2.97
CA HIS A 153 -14.34 9.56 2.46
C HIS A 153 -12.80 9.67 2.49
N THR A 154 -12.10 9.02 3.44
CA THR A 154 -10.63 8.99 3.49
C THR A 154 -10.05 8.37 2.20
N GLN A 155 -10.62 7.24 1.76
CA GLN A 155 -10.27 6.58 0.50
C GLN A 155 -10.50 7.46 -0.75
N ARG A 156 -11.27 8.54 -0.62
CA ARG A 156 -11.50 9.53 -1.68
C ARG A 156 -10.50 10.70 -1.66
N CYS A 157 -9.89 11.00 -0.50
CA CYS A 157 -8.77 11.95 -0.37
C CYS A 157 -7.40 11.30 -0.68
N GLU A 158 -7.30 9.96 -0.65
CA GLU A 158 -6.06 9.22 -0.96
C GLU A 158 -5.57 9.50 -2.39
N ALA A 159 -4.34 10.00 -2.52
CA ALA A 159 -3.73 10.32 -3.82
C ALA A 159 -3.54 9.09 -4.72
N VAL A 160 -3.34 7.91 -4.13
CA VAL A 160 -3.53 6.60 -4.78
C VAL A 160 -4.24 5.73 -3.75
N PRO A 161 -5.49 5.28 -3.98
CA PRO A 161 -6.23 4.48 -3.00
C PRO A 161 -5.51 3.17 -2.65
N GLU A 162 -5.58 2.73 -1.40
CA GLU A 162 -4.88 1.49 -0.98
C GLU A 162 -5.28 0.28 -1.84
N GLY A 163 -4.27 -0.44 -2.33
CA GLY A 163 -4.41 -1.61 -3.20
C GLY A 163 -4.70 -1.31 -4.68
N ALA A 164 -4.89 -0.05 -5.08
CA ALA A 164 -5.09 0.30 -6.49
C ALA A 164 -3.82 0.06 -7.32
N PRO A 165 -3.93 -0.38 -8.59
CA PRO A 165 -2.77 -0.58 -9.45
C PRO A 165 -2.09 0.74 -9.84
N GLU A 166 -0.80 0.90 -9.53
CA GLU A 166 -0.03 2.11 -9.87
C GLU A 166 -0.01 2.45 -11.38
N ASP A 167 -0.10 1.45 -12.27
CA ASP A 167 -0.06 1.64 -13.72
C ASP A 167 -1.28 1.02 -14.43
N LEU A 168 -2.14 1.89 -14.97
CA LEU A 168 -3.32 1.55 -15.77
C LEU A 168 -3.03 1.24 -17.25
N PHE A 169 -1.79 1.38 -17.72
CA PHE A 169 -1.36 1.07 -19.09
C PHE A 169 -0.62 -0.27 -19.21
N SER A 170 -0.08 -0.81 -18.11
CA SER A 170 0.54 -2.14 -18.08
C SER A 170 -0.37 -3.24 -18.65
N ASN A 171 0.20 -4.27 -19.27
CA ASN A 171 -0.56 -5.43 -19.78
C ASN A 171 -1.32 -6.20 -18.68
N GLY A 172 -0.94 -6.05 -17.41
CA GLY A 172 -1.65 -6.63 -16.26
C GLY A 172 -2.72 -5.72 -15.65
N SER A 173 -2.75 -4.43 -16.02
CA SER A 173 -3.58 -3.39 -15.39
C SER A 173 -5.04 -3.78 -15.26
N CYS A 174 -5.67 -4.26 -16.33
CA CYS A 174 -7.08 -4.66 -16.35
C CYS A 174 -7.41 -5.77 -15.35
N ASN A 175 -6.49 -6.73 -15.12
CA ASN A 175 -6.70 -7.81 -14.15
C ASN A 175 -6.53 -7.29 -12.72
N ASN A 176 -5.48 -6.51 -12.46
CA ASN A 176 -5.21 -5.94 -11.14
C ASN A 176 -6.33 -4.97 -10.73
N LEU A 177 -6.77 -4.12 -11.65
CA LEU A 177 -7.89 -3.20 -11.49
C LEU A 177 -9.20 -3.96 -11.23
N ALA A 178 -9.49 -5.03 -11.99
CA ALA A 178 -10.69 -5.83 -11.77
C ALA A 178 -10.67 -6.56 -10.41
N GLN A 179 -9.51 -7.04 -9.94
CA GLN A 179 -9.36 -7.65 -8.63
C GLN A 179 -9.55 -6.63 -7.49
N TRP A 180 -8.98 -5.43 -7.62
CA TRP A 180 -9.17 -4.33 -6.66
C TRP A 180 -10.62 -3.84 -6.61
N LEU A 181 -11.26 -3.60 -7.76
CA LEU A 181 -12.67 -3.21 -7.81
C LEU A 181 -13.60 -4.31 -7.27
N GLN A 182 -13.24 -5.59 -7.41
CA GLN A 182 -13.95 -6.70 -6.78
C GLN A 182 -13.76 -6.77 -5.26
N SER A 183 -12.56 -6.46 -4.73
CA SER A 183 -12.33 -6.49 -3.27
C SER A 183 -13.02 -5.33 -2.54
N LEU A 184 -13.22 -4.18 -3.21
CA LEU A 184 -14.05 -3.10 -2.71
C LEU A 184 -15.56 -3.44 -2.68
N GLY A 185 -16.01 -4.38 -3.52
CA GLY A 185 -17.45 -4.67 -3.72
C GLY A 185 -18.25 -3.50 -4.31
N ALA A 186 -17.57 -2.50 -4.86
CA ALA A 186 -18.12 -1.20 -5.22
C ALA A 186 -18.68 -1.14 -6.66
N SER A 187 -19.68 -0.28 -6.86
CA SER A 187 -20.07 0.13 -8.21
C SER A 187 -18.95 0.96 -8.85
N HIS A 188 -18.73 0.78 -10.16
CA HIS A 188 -17.64 1.44 -10.88
C HIS A 188 -17.95 1.66 -12.35
N GLU A 189 -17.40 2.74 -12.92
CA GLU A 189 -17.39 3.04 -14.34
C GLU A 189 -15.96 3.35 -14.78
N ALA A 190 -15.54 2.77 -15.92
CA ALA A 190 -14.20 2.96 -16.45
C ALA A 190 -14.26 3.57 -17.86
N TRP A 191 -13.49 4.63 -18.07
CA TRP A 191 -13.40 5.36 -19.34
C TRP A 191 -11.98 5.36 -19.87
N PHE A 192 -11.85 5.41 -21.19
CA PHE A 192 -10.56 5.57 -21.86
C PHE A 192 -10.75 6.39 -23.14
N GLY A 193 -9.68 7.05 -23.59
CA GLY A 193 -9.69 7.83 -24.81
C GLY A 193 -8.34 8.48 -25.10
N THR A 194 -8.16 8.92 -26.33
CA THR A 194 -7.02 9.72 -26.76
C THR A 194 -7.43 11.19 -26.83
N LEU A 195 -6.79 12.05 -26.05
CA LEU A 195 -6.90 13.50 -26.14
C LEU A 195 -6.03 14.00 -27.30
N LEU A 196 -6.60 14.85 -28.17
CA LEU A 196 -5.99 15.40 -29.38
C LEU A 196 -5.74 16.92 -29.27
N PRO A 197 -4.87 17.52 -30.11
CA PRO A 197 -4.57 18.95 -30.05
C PRO A 197 -5.82 19.82 -30.22
N GLY A 198 -5.99 20.77 -29.31
CA GLY A 198 -7.16 21.65 -29.20
C GLY A 198 -8.26 21.13 -28.27
N GLU A 199 -8.27 19.84 -27.93
CA GLU A 199 -9.27 19.24 -27.04
C GLU A 199 -8.99 19.52 -25.56
N LEU A 200 -10.05 19.41 -24.75
CA LEU A 200 -10.04 19.61 -23.31
C LEU A 200 -10.80 18.47 -22.63
N ILE A 201 -10.17 17.86 -21.63
CA ILE A 201 -10.80 16.85 -20.75
C ILE A 201 -11.11 17.45 -19.38
N PHE A 202 -12.24 17.04 -18.80
CA PHE A 202 -12.64 17.32 -17.43
C PHE A 202 -12.52 16.04 -16.61
N VAL A 203 -11.94 16.13 -15.41
CA VAL A 203 -11.70 15.02 -14.49
C VAL A 203 -12.53 15.26 -13.22
N PRO A 204 -13.56 14.45 -12.94
CA PRO A 204 -14.36 14.58 -11.72
C PRO A 204 -13.54 14.27 -10.46
N ALA A 205 -13.92 14.89 -9.35
CA ALA A 205 -13.29 14.71 -8.06
C ALA A 205 -13.33 13.25 -7.59
N GLY A 206 -12.19 12.73 -7.11
CA GLY A 206 -12.07 11.35 -6.65
C GLY A 206 -12.06 10.28 -7.75
N VAL A 207 -11.86 10.66 -9.02
CA VAL A 207 -11.66 9.71 -10.13
C VAL A 207 -10.18 9.31 -10.23
N LEU A 208 -9.92 8.01 -10.04
CA LEU A 208 -8.61 7.42 -10.24
C LEU A 208 -8.27 7.45 -11.73
N HIS A 209 -7.16 8.09 -12.11
CA HIS A 209 -6.80 8.24 -13.51
C HIS A 209 -5.28 8.19 -13.75
N ALA A 210 -4.91 7.81 -14.97
CA ALA A 210 -3.54 7.78 -15.46
C ALA A 210 -3.46 8.34 -16.89
N VAL A 211 -2.32 8.92 -17.25
CA VAL A 211 -2.13 9.63 -18.52
C VAL A 211 -0.80 9.24 -19.16
N GLN A 212 -0.80 8.81 -20.42
CA GLN A 212 0.41 8.50 -21.19
C GLN A 212 0.52 9.36 -22.45
N ASN A 213 1.69 9.94 -22.67
CA ASN A 213 1.99 10.73 -23.87
C ASN A 213 2.25 9.79 -25.03
N ILE A 214 1.56 9.97 -26.17
CA ILE A 214 1.63 9.05 -27.30
C ILE A 214 1.76 9.77 -28.64
N GLY A 215 2.11 9.02 -29.69
CA GLY A 215 2.40 9.54 -31.03
C GLY A 215 3.89 9.87 -31.24
N PRO A 216 4.26 10.52 -32.36
CA PRO A 216 5.65 10.64 -32.81
C PRO A 216 6.37 11.90 -32.30
N GLY A 217 5.87 12.59 -31.27
CA GLY A 217 6.46 13.87 -30.83
C GLY A 217 5.97 14.36 -29.48
N VAL A 218 6.64 15.39 -28.97
CA VAL A 218 6.43 15.97 -27.63
C VAL A 218 4.99 16.48 -27.46
N SER A 219 4.33 16.05 -26.40
CA SER A 219 3.06 16.60 -25.94
C SER A 219 3.27 17.90 -25.16
N ILE A 220 2.33 18.85 -25.30
CA ILE A 220 2.28 20.09 -24.52
C ILE A 220 0.84 20.27 -24.06
N ALA A 221 0.61 20.30 -22.75
CA ALA A 221 -0.69 20.52 -22.15
C ALA A 221 -0.62 21.49 -20.97
N VAL A 222 -1.76 22.12 -20.66
CA VAL A 222 -1.98 22.92 -19.47
C VAL A 222 -3.08 22.27 -18.65
N SER A 223 -2.87 22.16 -17.35
CA SER A 223 -3.86 21.62 -16.41
C SER A 223 -4.09 22.61 -15.27
N GLN A 224 -5.31 22.63 -14.74
CA GLN A 224 -5.61 23.26 -13.46
C GLN A 224 -6.66 22.46 -12.69
N ASN A 225 -6.43 22.34 -11.40
CA ASN A 225 -7.42 21.84 -10.46
C ASN A 225 -8.24 22.98 -9.87
N PHE A 226 -9.50 22.70 -9.57
CA PHE A 226 -10.45 23.67 -9.07
C PHE A 226 -11.42 23.06 -8.06
N MET A 227 -11.86 23.94 -7.15
CA MET A 227 -12.99 23.69 -6.27
C MET A 227 -14.21 24.41 -6.83
N ASP A 228 -15.33 23.71 -6.97
CA ASP A 228 -16.65 24.30 -7.16
C ASP A 228 -17.62 23.79 -6.08
N ALA A 229 -18.89 24.22 -6.15
CA ALA A 229 -19.90 23.87 -5.14
C ALA A 229 -20.24 22.37 -5.05
N SER A 230 -19.80 21.54 -6.01
CA SER A 230 -20.07 20.09 -6.02
C SER A 230 -18.95 19.25 -5.39
N CYS A 231 -17.70 19.74 -5.38
CA CYS A 231 -16.59 19.10 -4.66
C CYS A 231 -16.16 19.84 -3.37
N ALA A 232 -16.67 21.05 -3.11
CA ALA A 232 -16.27 21.88 -1.97
C ALA A 232 -16.31 21.17 -0.59
N GLU A 233 -17.29 20.31 -0.34
CA GLU A 233 -17.34 19.58 0.95
C GLU A 233 -16.18 18.58 1.08
N ASP A 234 -15.90 17.80 0.04
CA ASP A 234 -14.77 16.85 0.07
C ASP A 234 -13.42 17.60 0.12
N VAL A 235 -13.27 18.69 -0.64
CA VAL A 235 -12.05 19.54 -0.61
C VAL A 235 -11.81 20.14 0.78
N LEU A 236 -12.86 20.67 1.43
CA LEU A 236 -12.75 21.21 2.79
C LEU A 236 -12.37 20.12 3.80
N ARG A 237 -12.94 18.90 3.69
CA ARG A 237 -12.59 17.79 4.58
C ARG A 237 -11.15 17.30 4.38
N CYS A 238 -10.65 17.14 3.14
CA CYS A 238 -9.25 16.79 2.92
C CYS A 238 -8.31 17.87 3.49
N LEU A 239 -8.66 19.16 3.32
CA LEU A 239 -7.95 20.27 3.98
C LEU A 239 -8.04 20.23 5.52
N GLU A 240 -9.12 19.71 6.10
CA GLU A 240 -9.24 19.51 7.56
C GLU A 240 -8.44 18.31 8.08
N GLN A 241 -8.21 17.27 7.28
CA GLN A 241 -7.30 16.17 7.63
C GLN A 241 -5.84 16.67 7.67
N GLU A 242 -5.43 17.47 6.68
CA GLU A 242 -4.09 18.09 6.61
C GLU A 242 -3.81 19.12 7.73
N ARG A 243 -4.83 19.64 8.44
CA ARG A 243 -4.64 20.49 9.63
C ARG A 243 -3.98 19.77 10.81
N CYS A 244 -3.96 18.45 10.82
CA CYS A 244 -3.17 17.68 11.78
C CYS A 244 -1.66 17.81 11.52
N CYS A 245 -1.26 18.16 10.30
CA CYS A 245 0.12 18.27 9.84
C CYS A 245 0.59 19.73 9.69
N PHE A 246 -0.29 20.66 9.30
CA PHE A 246 0.05 22.07 9.05
C PHE A 246 -0.35 23.02 10.20
N GLU A 247 0.63 23.72 10.78
CA GLU A 247 0.41 24.66 11.89
C GLU A 247 -0.33 25.97 11.52
N SER A 248 -0.59 26.24 10.24
CA SER A 248 -1.17 27.50 9.74
C SER A 248 -2.70 27.59 9.96
N LYS A 249 -3.11 27.61 11.23
CA LYS A 249 -4.51 27.49 11.68
C LYS A 249 -5.43 28.66 11.29
N THR A 250 -4.89 29.81 10.89
CA THR A 250 -5.60 31.09 10.85
C THR A 250 -6.37 31.39 9.56
N TRP A 251 -5.95 30.86 8.41
CA TRP A 251 -6.60 31.16 7.13
C TRP A 251 -7.76 30.19 6.83
N LEU A 252 -7.58 28.87 7.02
CA LEU A 252 -8.66 27.91 6.81
C LEU A 252 -9.85 28.14 7.77
N ALA A 253 -9.58 28.65 8.98
CA ALA A 253 -10.62 29.08 9.91
C ALA A 253 -11.43 30.30 9.42
N LYS A 254 -10.84 31.17 8.59
CA LYS A 254 -11.57 32.26 7.92
C LYS A 254 -12.37 31.75 6.72
N ALA A 255 -11.79 30.86 5.91
CA ALA A 255 -12.49 30.24 4.78
C ALA A 255 -13.75 29.49 5.25
N LEU A 256 -13.63 28.61 6.25
CA LEU A 256 -14.75 27.87 6.84
C LEU A 256 -15.80 28.79 7.50
N ALA A 257 -15.41 29.96 8.03
CA ALA A 257 -16.35 30.94 8.58
C ALA A 257 -17.07 31.75 7.47
N GLY A 258 -16.37 32.12 6.40
CA GLY A 258 -16.91 32.82 5.24
C GLY A 258 -17.85 31.95 4.40
N MET A 259 -17.48 30.69 4.19
CA MET A 259 -18.25 29.67 3.46
C MET A 259 -19.45 29.12 4.26
N SER A 260 -20.03 29.91 5.17
CA SER A 260 -21.28 29.60 5.89
C SER A 260 -22.50 29.76 4.98
N TYR A 261 -22.52 28.97 3.90
CA TYR A 261 -23.54 29.00 2.85
C TYR A 261 -24.92 28.67 3.41
N THR A 262 -25.75 29.70 3.60
CA THR A 262 -27.18 29.51 3.89
C THR A 262 -27.85 28.95 2.63
N PRO A 263 -28.45 27.73 2.66
CA PRO A 263 -28.95 27.11 1.45
C PRO A 263 -30.05 27.96 0.80
N SER A 264 -29.74 28.56 -0.34
CA SER A 264 -30.72 29.32 -1.11
C SER A 264 -31.84 28.37 -1.57
N ARG A 265 -33.07 28.66 -1.13
CA ARG A 265 -34.25 27.79 -1.27
C ARG A 265 -34.33 27.10 -2.65
N PRO A 266 -34.43 25.76 -2.73
CA PRO A 266 -34.87 25.14 -3.97
C PRO A 266 -36.30 25.59 -4.30
N PRO A 267 -36.66 25.72 -5.59
CA PRO A 267 -38.01 26.07 -5.99
C PRO A 267 -38.98 24.96 -5.57
N LYS A 268 -40.09 25.35 -4.94
CA LYS A 268 -41.09 24.41 -4.43
C LYS A 268 -41.83 23.70 -5.57
N LEU A 269 -41.51 22.42 -5.80
CA LEU A 269 -42.56 21.46 -6.19
C LEU A 269 -43.32 21.04 -4.91
N GLY A 270 -44.61 20.74 -5.06
CA GLY A 270 -45.54 20.55 -3.94
C GLY A 270 -46.12 19.14 -3.80
N SER A 271 -46.89 18.96 -2.72
CA SER A 271 -47.47 17.69 -2.24
C SER A 271 -46.45 16.66 -1.72
N SER A 272 -46.77 15.77 -0.77
CA SER A 272 -48.07 15.53 -0.10
C SER A 272 -47.85 15.21 1.38
N ASP A 273 -48.79 15.60 2.24
CA ASP A 273 -48.82 15.18 3.64
C ASP A 273 -49.04 13.67 3.80
N ARG A 274 -48.39 13.07 4.80
CA ARG A 274 -49.06 12.15 5.73
C ARG A 274 -48.31 12.03 7.06
N ALA A 275 -48.94 12.49 8.13
CA ALA A 275 -48.45 12.33 9.49
C ALA A 275 -48.95 11.03 10.12
N THR A 276 -48.17 10.47 11.06
CA THR A 276 -48.67 10.06 12.39
C THR A 276 -47.49 9.93 13.35
N ALA A 277 -47.40 10.83 14.34
CA ALA A 277 -46.65 10.60 15.56
C ALA A 277 -47.62 10.22 16.69
N ARG A 278 -47.21 9.33 17.60
CA ARG A 278 -47.90 9.11 18.88
C ARG A 278 -46.90 9.18 20.02
N HIS A 279 -47.21 10.01 21.01
CA HIS A 279 -46.53 9.97 22.31
C HIS A 279 -47.14 8.88 23.20
N GLY A 280 -46.32 8.34 24.10
CA GLY A 280 -46.73 7.57 25.27
C GLY A 280 -45.65 7.74 26.35
N PRO A 281 -45.93 8.39 27.50
CA PRO A 281 -44.91 8.69 28.50
C PRO A 281 -44.57 7.47 29.37
N GLY A 282 -43.37 7.50 29.97
CA GLY A 282 -42.83 6.39 30.78
C GLY A 282 -43.46 6.24 32.17
N VAL A 283 -43.29 5.05 32.74
CA VAL A 283 -43.69 4.71 34.12
C VAL A 283 -42.53 5.01 35.07
N VAL A 284 -42.76 5.85 36.07
CA VAL A 284 -41.80 6.13 37.15
C VAL A 284 -41.96 5.10 38.26
N ALA A 285 -40.86 4.45 38.65
CA ALA A 285 -40.83 3.61 39.84
C ALA A 285 -40.60 4.47 41.10
N MET A 286 -41.36 4.20 42.16
CA MET A 286 -40.97 4.58 43.52
C MET A 286 -41.28 3.45 44.51
N SER A 287 -40.43 3.35 45.52
CA SER A 287 -40.47 2.36 46.59
C SER A 287 -40.27 3.06 47.93
N ARG A 288 -41.08 2.70 48.94
CA ARG A 288 -40.60 2.30 50.28
C ARG A 288 -41.75 2.03 51.27
N ASP A 289 -41.71 0.80 51.80
CA ASP A 289 -41.78 0.40 53.23
C ASP A 289 -42.90 0.80 54.19
N VAL A 290 -43.02 -0.09 55.20
CA VAL A 290 -43.66 0.04 56.53
C VAL A 290 -45.15 -0.29 56.67
N THR A 291 -45.43 -1.49 57.20
CA THR A 291 -46.40 -1.72 58.29
C THR A 291 -46.03 -2.98 59.08
N LYS A 292 -46.52 -3.11 60.33
CA LYS A 292 -46.27 -4.23 61.26
C LYS A 292 -47.51 -5.16 61.37
N PRO A 293 -47.37 -6.41 61.87
CA PRO A 293 -48.49 -7.34 62.03
C PRO A 293 -49.48 -6.92 63.13
N LEU A 294 -50.66 -7.54 63.14
CA LEU A 294 -51.78 -7.26 64.03
C LEU A 294 -52.44 -8.57 64.51
N ASP A 295 -52.47 -8.80 65.82
CA ASP A 295 -53.16 -9.93 66.45
C ASP A 295 -54.66 -9.66 66.67
N PHE A 296 -55.50 -10.70 66.55
CA PHE A 296 -56.90 -10.72 66.99
C PHE A 296 -57.14 -12.01 67.82
N VAL A 297 -57.28 -11.93 69.16
CA VAL A 297 -58.48 -11.56 69.94
C VAL A 297 -59.48 -12.72 70.14
N GLN A 298 -59.56 -13.23 71.38
CA GLN A 298 -60.70 -13.99 71.93
C GLN A 298 -61.75 -13.02 72.51
N PRO A 299 -63.03 -13.40 72.66
CA PRO A 299 -63.55 -13.85 73.99
C PRO A 299 -64.82 -14.77 73.87
N PRO A 300 -65.70 -14.97 74.89
CA PRO A 300 -65.57 -14.93 76.37
C PRO A 300 -66.05 -16.24 77.09
N ARG A 301 -65.98 -16.24 78.44
CA ARG A 301 -66.74 -17.13 79.35
C ARG A 301 -67.81 -16.33 80.13
N THR A 302 -68.99 -16.91 80.40
CA THR A 302 -70.00 -16.47 81.39
C THR A 302 -71.05 -17.57 81.62
N VAL A 303 -71.85 -17.69 82.70
CA VAL A 303 -71.73 -17.42 84.16
C VAL A 303 -72.97 -18.09 84.84
N ALA A 304 -73.03 -18.22 86.18
CA ALA A 304 -74.05 -19.00 86.90
C ALA A 304 -75.19 -18.19 87.60
N GLY A 305 -76.31 -18.87 87.94
CA GLY A 305 -77.44 -18.40 88.76
C GLY A 305 -78.81 -18.43 88.03
N GLY A 306 -79.99 -18.55 88.67
CA GLY A 306 -80.33 -18.88 90.08
C GLY A 306 -81.76 -18.44 90.51
N PHE A 307 -82.47 -19.26 91.32
CA PHE A 307 -83.81 -19.02 91.96
C PHE A 307 -85.05 -18.90 91.01
N MET A 308 -86.31 -19.29 91.32
CA MET A 308 -87.13 -19.34 92.55
C MET A 308 -88.15 -20.54 92.63
N ARG A 309 -88.92 -20.66 93.74
CA ARG A 309 -90.13 -21.54 93.95
C ARG A 309 -91.34 -20.70 94.45
N PRO A 310 -92.63 -21.14 94.35
CA PRO A 310 -93.32 -22.00 95.36
C PRO A 310 -94.34 -22.99 94.69
N ASN A 311 -95.40 -23.62 95.25
CA ASN A 311 -95.99 -23.76 96.61
C ASN A 311 -96.64 -25.18 96.82
N ARG A 312 -97.76 -25.34 97.58
CA ARG A 312 -98.49 -26.61 97.86
C ARG A 312 -100.00 -26.44 98.22
N VAL A 313 -100.89 -27.33 97.69
CA VAL A 313 -102.00 -28.10 98.38
C VAL A 313 -103.20 -27.31 99.01
N PRO A 314 -104.47 -27.82 99.23
CA PRO A 314 -105.19 -29.10 98.92
C PRO A 314 -106.59 -28.97 98.20
N ASP A 315 -107.29 -30.12 98.01
CA ASP A 315 -108.76 -30.40 98.05
C ASP A 315 -109.82 -29.71 97.12
N VAL A 316 -111.04 -30.26 96.88
CA VAL A 316 -111.52 -31.62 96.50
C VAL A 316 -113.05 -31.59 96.16
N GLU A 317 -113.57 -32.60 95.42
CA GLU A 317 -115.00 -33.01 95.33
C GLU A 317 -116.10 -32.21 94.58
N HIS A 318 -115.82 -31.39 93.56
CA HIS A 318 -116.88 -30.95 92.61
C HIS A 318 -116.53 -30.92 91.11
N GLU A 319 -115.28 -31.18 90.70
CA GLU A 319 -114.84 -30.92 89.33
C GLU A 319 -114.85 -32.16 88.39
N ILE A 320 -114.97 -33.37 88.94
CA ILE A 320 -114.75 -34.64 88.22
C ILE A 320 -115.65 -34.81 86.99
N LEU A 321 -116.93 -34.42 87.07
CA LEU A 321 -117.90 -34.53 85.96
C LEU A 321 -117.67 -33.52 84.81
N MET A 322 -116.95 -32.42 85.03
CA MET A 322 -116.48 -31.58 83.93
C MET A 322 -115.11 -32.00 83.41
N GLN A 323 -114.24 -32.52 84.30
CA GLN A 323 -112.89 -32.93 83.92
C GLN A 323 -112.90 -34.05 82.87
N GLU A 324 -113.80 -35.04 82.90
CA GLU A 324 -113.82 -36.10 81.86
C GLU A 324 -114.15 -35.56 80.45
N PHE A 325 -115.15 -34.68 80.33
CA PHE A 325 -115.50 -34.07 79.04
C PHE A 325 -114.38 -33.16 78.52
N VAL A 326 -113.79 -32.35 79.40
CA VAL A 326 -112.63 -31.51 79.05
C VAL A 326 -111.42 -32.38 78.70
N HIS A 327 -111.12 -33.44 79.45
CA HIS A 327 -109.93 -34.29 79.24
C HIS A 327 -109.98 -35.03 77.89
N ALA A 328 -111.15 -35.55 77.49
CA ALA A 328 -111.32 -36.17 76.18
C ALA A 328 -111.08 -35.16 75.03
N HIS A 329 -111.61 -33.94 75.16
CA HIS A 329 -111.42 -32.89 74.16
C HIS A 329 -109.98 -32.36 74.16
N LEU A 330 -109.38 -32.20 75.35
CA LEU A 330 -108.01 -31.70 75.52
C LEU A 330 -106.98 -32.71 75.01
N MET A 331 -107.16 -34.02 75.22
CA MET A 331 -106.30 -35.04 74.63
C MET A 331 -106.41 -35.07 73.10
N THR A 332 -107.60 -34.84 72.54
CA THR A 332 -107.78 -34.71 71.08
C THR A 332 -107.04 -33.49 70.52
N ILE A 333 -106.94 -32.40 71.28
CA ILE A 333 -106.21 -31.16 70.91
C ILE A 333 -104.70 -31.28 71.18
N LEU A 334 -104.29 -32.01 72.23
CA LEU A 334 -102.89 -32.17 72.64
C LEU A 334 -102.15 -33.31 71.93
N GLN A 335 -102.85 -34.31 71.38
CA GLN A 335 -102.24 -35.37 70.58
C GLN A 335 -101.34 -34.83 69.44
N PRO A 336 -101.80 -33.93 68.53
CA PRO A 336 -100.93 -33.36 67.50
C PRO A 336 -99.78 -32.52 68.08
N PHE A 337 -99.92 -32.00 69.30
CA PHE A 337 -98.85 -31.28 70.01
C PHE A 337 -97.77 -32.25 70.54
N ASN A 338 -98.16 -33.43 71.01
CA ASN A 338 -97.27 -34.50 71.43
C ASN A 338 -96.56 -35.15 70.21
N GLU A 339 -97.29 -35.36 69.12
CA GLU A 339 -96.71 -35.77 67.83
C GLU A 339 -95.73 -34.72 67.30
N GLN A 340 -96.03 -33.42 67.42
CA GLN A 340 -95.06 -32.35 67.10
C GLN A 340 -93.82 -32.38 68.01
N MET A 341 -93.96 -32.64 69.32
CA MET A 341 -92.80 -32.83 70.22
C MET A 341 -91.93 -34.02 69.80
N GLN A 342 -92.54 -35.16 69.44
CA GLN A 342 -91.80 -36.33 68.97
C GLN A 342 -91.07 -36.06 67.65
N ASN A 343 -91.73 -35.42 66.68
CA ASN A 343 -91.10 -34.97 65.43
C ASN A 343 -89.95 -33.97 65.69
N LEU A 344 -90.09 -33.08 66.69
CA LEU A 344 -89.04 -32.15 67.08
C LEU A 344 -87.84 -32.88 67.73
N GLN A 345 -88.11 -33.91 68.54
CA GLN A 345 -87.10 -34.74 69.18
C GLN A 345 -86.33 -35.61 68.18
N GLU A 346 -87.01 -36.22 67.21
CA GLU A 346 -86.37 -36.92 66.08
C GLU A 346 -85.56 -35.94 65.20
N GLY A 347 -86.11 -34.75 64.93
CA GLY A 347 -85.40 -33.68 64.24
C GLY A 347 -84.13 -33.26 64.97
N LEU A 348 -84.18 -33.12 66.30
CA LEU A 348 -83.02 -32.79 67.14
C LEU A 348 -81.98 -33.91 67.14
N GLN A 349 -82.39 -35.18 67.20
CA GLN A 349 -81.48 -36.33 67.05
C GLN A 349 -80.82 -36.36 65.67
N LYS A 350 -81.58 -36.11 64.60
CA LYS A 350 -81.07 -36.04 63.22
C LYS A 350 -80.06 -34.91 63.05
N VAL A 351 -80.34 -33.72 63.57
CA VAL A 351 -79.40 -32.58 63.57
C VAL A 351 -78.15 -32.89 64.40
N THR A 352 -78.30 -33.56 65.55
CA THR A 352 -77.16 -34.00 66.38
C THR A 352 -76.27 -34.97 65.62
N LEU A 353 -76.85 -35.94 64.91
CA LEU A 353 -76.13 -36.97 64.14
C LEU A 353 -75.48 -36.39 62.88
N GLN A 354 -76.10 -35.38 62.25
CA GLN A 354 -75.46 -34.58 61.21
C GLN A 354 -74.27 -33.76 61.77
N SER A 355 -74.44 -33.13 62.94
CA SER A 355 -73.38 -32.33 63.57
C SER A 355 -72.16 -33.16 63.98
N THR A 356 -72.33 -34.40 64.43
CA THR A 356 -71.19 -35.30 64.71
C THR A 356 -70.51 -35.78 63.43
N GLY A 357 -71.27 -36.05 62.36
CA GLY A 357 -70.73 -36.31 61.03
C GLY A 357 -69.86 -35.14 60.52
N THR A 358 -70.38 -33.90 60.56
CA THR A 358 -69.63 -32.70 60.16
C THR A 358 -68.38 -32.49 61.01
N ALA A 359 -68.43 -32.77 62.33
CA ALA A 359 -67.25 -32.69 63.20
C ALA A 359 -66.15 -33.71 62.80
N ALA A 360 -66.53 -34.91 62.37
CA ALA A 360 -65.58 -35.89 61.84
C ALA A 360 -64.96 -35.44 60.50
N GLU A 361 -65.75 -34.85 59.60
CA GLU A 361 -65.23 -34.29 58.34
C GLU A 361 -64.26 -33.13 58.57
N VAL A 362 -64.59 -32.21 59.47
CA VAL A 362 -63.70 -31.10 59.87
C VAL A 362 -62.38 -31.62 60.46
N THR A 363 -62.43 -32.71 61.23
CA THR A 363 -61.23 -33.36 61.78
C THR A 363 -60.37 -33.94 60.66
N ARG A 364 -60.97 -34.69 59.72
CA ARG A 364 -60.29 -35.23 58.54
C ARG A 364 -59.66 -34.14 57.67
N HIS A 365 -60.35 -33.02 57.43
CA HIS A 365 -59.79 -31.88 56.69
C HIS A 365 -58.60 -31.25 57.42
N ARG A 366 -58.63 -31.18 58.77
CA ARG A 366 -57.51 -30.69 59.58
C ARG A 366 -56.25 -31.55 59.42
N GLU A 367 -56.41 -32.87 59.35
CA GLU A 367 -55.32 -33.82 59.10
C GLU A 367 -54.76 -33.71 57.67
N GLN A 368 -55.62 -33.51 56.67
CA GLN A 368 -55.19 -33.25 55.30
C GLN A 368 -54.41 -31.93 55.18
N ILE A 369 -54.89 -30.85 55.82
CA ILE A 369 -54.18 -29.56 55.87
C ILE A 369 -52.81 -29.71 56.56
N SER A 370 -52.73 -30.46 57.67
CA SER A 370 -51.47 -30.79 58.36
C SER A 370 -50.48 -31.53 57.44
N THR A 371 -50.97 -32.49 56.65
CA THR A 371 -50.16 -33.21 55.67
C THR A 371 -49.66 -32.30 54.55
N HIS A 372 -50.53 -31.44 53.99
CA HIS A 372 -50.12 -30.46 52.98
C HIS A 372 -49.09 -29.45 53.52
N HIS A 373 -49.23 -29.01 54.77
CA HIS A 373 -48.25 -28.12 55.42
C HIS A 373 -46.84 -28.74 55.49
N LYS A 374 -46.75 -30.05 55.78
CA LYS A 374 -45.48 -30.80 55.76
C LYS A 374 -44.90 -30.93 54.35
N MET A 375 -45.74 -31.07 53.32
CA MET A 375 -45.28 -31.09 51.93
C MET A 375 -44.76 -29.73 51.47
N ILE A 376 -45.44 -28.64 51.84
CA ILE A 376 -45.00 -27.26 51.54
C ILE A 376 -43.63 -27.00 52.18
N ALA A 377 -43.48 -27.26 53.48
CA ALA A 377 -42.18 -27.10 54.18
C ALA A 377 -41.05 -27.95 53.59
N ALA A 378 -41.36 -29.09 52.96
CA ALA A 378 -40.38 -29.89 52.23
C ALA A 378 -39.99 -29.27 50.87
N PHE A 379 -40.95 -28.67 50.15
CA PHE A 379 -40.68 -27.91 48.92
C PHE A 379 -39.93 -26.60 49.18
N ASP A 380 -40.22 -25.92 50.28
CA ASP A 380 -39.48 -24.71 50.68
C ASP A 380 -38.00 -25.04 50.89
N LYS A 381 -37.71 -26.13 51.64
CA LYS A 381 -36.34 -26.61 51.87
C LYS A 381 -35.61 -27.00 50.58
N THR A 382 -36.25 -27.70 49.64
CA THR A 382 -35.59 -28.02 48.35
C THR A 382 -35.41 -26.77 47.48
N THR A 383 -36.25 -25.75 47.64
CA THR A 383 -36.09 -24.46 46.97
C THR A 383 -34.92 -23.65 47.54
N GLU A 384 -34.70 -23.68 48.86
CA GLU A 384 -33.50 -23.13 49.50
C GLU A 384 -32.21 -23.83 49.02
N GLU A 385 -32.21 -25.16 48.97
CA GLU A 385 -31.08 -25.97 48.48
C GLU A 385 -30.75 -25.67 47.00
N LEU A 386 -31.77 -25.57 46.14
CA LEU A 386 -31.60 -25.18 44.74
C LEU A 386 -31.11 -23.74 44.60
N SER A 387 -31.59 -22.81 45.43
CA SER A 387 -31.12 -21.41 45.44
C SER A 387 -29.65 -21.33 45.84
N GLY A 388 -29.20 -22.11 46.83
CA GLY A 388 -27.79 -22.19 47.22
C GLY A 388 -26.89 -22.71 46.10
N ALA A 389 -27.30 -23.81 45.45
CA ALA A 389 -26.57 -24.36 44.31
C ALA A 389 -26.48 -23.37 43.13
N LEU A 390 -27.55 -22.63 42.85
CA LEU A 390 -27.60 -21.64 41.77
C LEU A 390 -26.68 -20.42 42.07
N GLN A 391 -26.51 -20.04 43.33
CA GLN A 391 -25.58 -18.96 43.72
C GLN A 391 -24.11 -19.34 43.53
N GLU A 392 -23.69 -20.55 43.89
CA GLU A 392 -22.32 -21.02 43.61
C GLU A 392 -22.08 -21.19 42.11
N LEU A 393 -23.06 -21.70 41.34
CA LEU A 393 -22.93 -21.80 39.88
C LEU A 393 -22.81 -20.41 39.22
N GLN A 394 -23.54 -19.39 39.69
CA GLN A 394 -23.35 -17.99 39.25
C GLN A 394 -21.94 -17.46 39.56
N LYS A 395 -21.35 -17.85 40.69
CA LYS A 395 -20.00 -17.47 41.12
C LYS A 395 -18.92 -18.15 40.27
N GLU A 396 -19.09 -19.42 39.93
CA GLU A 396 -18.22 -20.12 38.95
C GLU A 396 -18.29 -19.47 37.56
N VAL A 397 -19.49 -19.15 37.07
CA VAL A 397 -19.68 -18.43 35.79
C VAL A 397 -18.96 -17.07 35.78
N ARG A 398 -18.97 -16.32 36.90
CA ARG A 398 -18.18 -15.07 37.02
C ARG A 398 -16.67 -15.33 36.96
N VAL A 399 -16.17 -16.40 37.60
CA VAL A 399 -14.74 -16.77 37.52
C VAL A 399 -14.35 -17.15 36.09
N VAL A 400 -15.23 -17.81 35.33
CA VAL A 400 -15.00 -18.12 33.91
C VAL A 400 -15.06 -16.86 33.05
N SER A 401 -16.01 -15.94 33.26
CA SER A 401 -16.09 -14.64 32.55
C SER A 401 -14.81 -13.84 32.72
N ASN A 402 -14.34 -13.67 33.97
CA ASN A 402 -13.11 -12.93 34.27
C ASN A 402 -11.87 -13.55 33.60
N LYS A 403 -11.82 -14.88 33.46
CA LYS A 403 -10.75 -15.58 32.72
C LYS A 403 -10.86 -15.37 31.21
N HIS A 404 -12.08 -15.35 30.65
CA HIS A 404 -12.30 -15.05 29.24
C HIS A 404 -11.91 -13.60 28.91
N GLU A 405 -12.25 -12.63 29.77
CA GLU A 405 -11.86 -11.23 29.64
C GLU A 405 -10.35 -10.99 29.83
N ALA A 406 -9.64 -11.84 30.58
CA ALA A 406 -8.18 -11.85 30.61
C ALA A 406 -7.62 -12.38 29.29
N LEU A 407 -7.98 -13.61 28.91
CA LEU A 407 -7.49 -14.28 27.70
C LEU A 407 -7.79 -13.47 26.41
N SER A 408 -8.92 -12.76 26.37
CA SER A 408 -9.26 -11.89 25.24
C SER A 408 -8.35 -10.66 25.16
N ARG A 409 -7.92 -10.08 26.29
CA ARG A 409 -6.93 -8.98 26.31
C ARG A 409 -5.55 -9.49 25.92
N ASP A 410 -5.16 -10.65 26.42
CA ASP A 410 -3.90 -11.30 26.05
C ASP A 410 -3.86 -11.58 24.54
N HIS A 411 -4.96 -12.07 23.96
CA HIS A 411 -5.12 -12.26 22.51
C HIS A 411 -4.99 -10.96 21.71
N TYR A 412 -5.63 -9.87 22.14
CA TYR A 412 -5.43 -8.55 21.50
C TYR A 412 -3.97 -8.07 21.60
N GLN A 413 -3.30 -8.28 22.74
CA GLN A 413 -1.89 -7.92 22.90
C GLN A 413 -0.99 -8.75 21.97
N VAL A 414 -1.25 -10.05 21.82
CA VAL A 414 -0.54 -10.91 20.86
C VAL A 414 -0.81 -10.49 19.42
N LYS A 415 -2.06 -10.18 19.05
CA LYS A 415 -2.44 -9.70 17.71
C LYS A 415 -1.70 -8.41 17.35
N ASN A 416 -1.73 -7.40 18.21
CA ASN A 416 -1.01 -6.15 17.99
C ASN A 416 0.52 -6.36 17.93
N SER A 417 1.06 -7.34 18.68
CA SER A 417 2.49 -7.69 18.64
C SER A 417 2.88 -8.42 17.35
N LEU A 418 1.96 -9.17 16.76
CA LEU A 418 2.12 -9.82 15.46
C LEU A 418 2.05 -8.80 14.31
N GLU A 419 1.15 -7.82 14.39
CA GLU A 419 1.06 -6.70 13.44
C GLU A 419 2.32 -5.82 13.45
N ASP A 420 2.89 -5.53 14.64
CA ASP A 420 4.22 -4.92 14.79
C ASP A 420 5.32 -5.76 14.13
N ALA A 421 5.31 -7.08 14.33
CA ALA A 421 6.30 -7.97 13.73
C ALA A 421 6.17 -8.06 12.20
N GLU A 422 4.95 -8.12 11.68
CA GLU A 422 4.68 -8.17 10.25
C GLU A 422 5.07 -6.85 9.57
N SER A 423 4.75 -5.69 10.17
CA SER A 423 5.18 -4.39 9.67
C SER A 423 6.72 -4.28 9.59
N ARG A 424 7.44 -4.83 10.58
CA ARG A 424 8.91 -4.90 10.56
C ARG A 424 9.44 -5.83 9.47
N LEU A 425 8.80 -6.98 9.26
CA LEU A 425 9.16 -7.91 8.18
C LEU A 425 8.96 -7.27 6.80
N ARG A 426 7.80 -6.63 6.55
CA ARG A 426 7.55 -5.88 5.30
C ARG A 426 8.61 -4.79 5.07
N SER A 427 8.98 -4.04 6.12
CA SER A 427 10.04 -3.03 6.05
C SER A 427 11.43 -3.64 5.77
N ALA A 428 11.75 -4.80 6.34
CA ALA A 428 13.02 -5.49 6.09
C ALA A 428 13.08 -6.05 4.67
N THR A 429 11.99 -6.61 4.15
CA THR A 429 11.87 -7.04 2.75
C THR A 429 12.09 -5.87 1.79
N ALA A 430 11.46 -4.71 2.03
CA ALA A 430 11.66 -3.52 1.21
C ALA A 430 13.12 -3.02 1.21
N GLN A 431 13.81 -3.07 2.35
CA GLN A 431 15.24 -2.74 2.44
C GLN A 431 16.12 -3.76 1.69
N ILE A 432 15.80 -5.06 1.75
CA ILE A 432 16.50 -6.10 1.00
C ILE A 432 16.30 -5.91 -0.51
N GLU A 433 15.08 -5.60 -0.95
CA GLU A 433 14.79 -5.28 -2.35
C GLU A 433 15.53 -4.02 -2.81
N ASP A 434 15.64 -2.99 -1.96
CA ASP A 434 16.40 -1.78 -2.27
C ASP A 434 17.90 -2.07 -2.42
N LEU A 435 18.47 -2.89 -1.53
CA LEU A 435 19.86 -3.37 -1.62
C LEU A 435 20.12 -4.18 -2.92
N PHE A 436 19.19 -5.04 -3.34
CA PHE A 436 19.28 -5.70 -4.65
C PHE A 436 19.17 -4.71 -5.83
N GLY A 437 18.39 -3.64 -5.68
CA GLY A 437 18.35 -2.52 -6.63
C GLY A 437 19.69 -1.78 -6.72
N GLY A 438 20.30 -1.48 -5.58
CA GLY A 438 21.65 -0.92 -5.51
C GLY A 438 22.70 -1.84 -6.14
N GLN A 439 22.63 -3.15 -5.88
CA GLN A 439 23.52 -4.13 -6.49
C GLN A 439 23.41 -4.15 -8.03
N THR A 440 22.19 -4.16 -8.58
CA THR A 440 21.98 -4.09 -10.04
C THR A 440 22.42 -2.74 -10.62
N GLY A 441 22.24 -1.64 -9.89
CA GLY A 441 22.79 -0.33 -10.26
C GLY A 441 24.32 -0.31 -10.33
N VAL A 442 25.00 -0.96 -9.38
CA VAL A 442 26.47 -1.11 -9.39
C VAL A 442 26.95 -2.02 -10.52
N VAL A 443 26.25 -3.12 -10.82
CA VAL A 443 26.56 -3.97 -11.99
C VAL A 443 26.44 -3.17 -13.28
N ALA A 444 25.36 -2.41 -13.48
CA ALA A 444 25.21 -1.55 -14.66
C ALA A 444 26.25 -0.41 -14.72
N GLN A 445 26.77 0.07 -13.58
CA GLN A 445 27.92 0.99 -13.57
C GLN A 445 29.22 0.31 -13.98
N LEU A 446 29.47 -0.93 -13.53
CA LEU A 446 30.64 -1.71 -13.94
C LEU A 446 30.59 -2.08 -15.43
N GLU A 447 29.42 -2.43 -15.97
CA GLU A 447 29.23 -2.70 -17.40
C GLU A 447 29.50 -1.46 -18.26
N ARG A 448 29.01 -0.28 -17.83
CA ARG A 448 29.32 1.02 -18.48
C ARG A 448 30.79 1.41 -18.38
N LEU A 449 31.44 1.15 -17.24
CA LEU A 449 32.89 1.37 -17.10
C LEU A 449 33.70 0.43 -17.99
N ASN A 450 33.25 -0.82 -18.15
CA ASN A 450 33.90 -1.82 -19.01
C ASN A 450 33.71 -1.52 -20.51
N THR A 451 32.56 -1.00 -20.93
CA THR A 451 32.37 -0.49 -22.30
C THR A 451 33.18 0.78 -22.53
N GLY A 452 33.17 1.74 -21.60
CA GLY A 452 34.02 2.93 -21.68
C GLY A 452 35.53 2.61 -21.73
N LEU A 453 35.98 1.55 -21.05
CA LEU A 453 37.35 1.03 -21.18
C LEU A 453 37.63 0.51 -22.59
N ALA A 454 36.73 -0.30 -23.16
CA ALA A 454 36.88 -0.81 -24.53
C ALA A 454 36.88 0.32 -25.57
N ASP A 455 36.03 1.33 -25.42
CA ASP A 455 36.00 2.53 -26.28
C ASP A 455 37.32 3.33 -26.17
N ILE A 456 37.88 3.45 -24.96
CA ILE A 456 39.18 4.09 -24.73
C ILE A 456 40.32 3.26 -25.34
N GLU A 457 40.32 1.94 -25.19
CA GLU A 457 41.32 1.06 -25.83
C GLU A 457 41.25 1.15 -27.36
N GLN A 458 40.05 1.15 -27.94
CA GLN A 458 39.86 1.35 -29.39
C GLN A 458 40.32 2.74 -29.83
N HIS A 459 39.98 3.80 -29.08
CA HIS A 459 40.39 5.16 -29.40
C HIS A 459 41.92 5.33 -29.32
N VAL A 460 42.55 4.86 -28.24
CA VAL A 460 44.01 4.85 -28.09
C VAL A 460 44.67 4.04 -29.21
N GLY A 461 44.10 2.88 -29.57
CA GLY A 461 44.55 2.08 -30.71
C GLY A 461 44.58 2.88 -32.00
N THR A 462 43.44 3.47 -32.41
CA THR A 462 43.35 4.28 -33.64
C THR A 462 44.24 5.52 -33.63
N VAL A 463 44.42 6.19 -32.48
CA VAL A 463 45.30 7.36 -32.36
C VAL A 463 46.78 6.96 -32.42
N VAL A 464 47.17 5.86 -31.78
CA VAL A 464 48.54 5.32 -31.83
C VAL A 464 48.87 4.82 -33.23
N GLU A 465 47.96 4.09 -33.88
CA GLU A 465 48.12 3.62 -35.26
C GLU A 465 48.20 4.78 -36.25
N SER A 466 47.34 5.80 -36.12
CA SER A 466 47.39 7.02 -36.94
C SER A 466 48.73 7.77 -36.78
N ARG A 467 49.24 7.90 -35.55
CA ARG A 467 50.56 8.51 -35.28
C ARG A 467 51.72 7.65 -35.79
N LEU A 468 51.63 6.32 -35.69
CA LEU A 468 52.63 5.40 -36.25
C LEU A 468 52.65 5.50 -37.78
N ASN A 469 51.49 5.55 -38.44
CA ASN A 469 51.39 5.72 -39.89
C ASN A 469 51.93 7.10 -40.34
N HIS A 470 51.66 8.18 -39.60
CA HIS A 470 52.29 9.48 -39.84
C HIS A 470 53.81 9.44 -39.67
N LEU A 471 54.32 8.79 -38.62
CA LEU A 471 55.75 8.63 -38.38
C LEU A 471 56.41 7.79 -39.47
N HIS A 472 55.74 6.74 -39.97
CA HIS A 472 56.22 5.91 -41.06
C HIS A 472 56.27 6.68 -42.39
N GLY A 473 55.26 7.53 -42.66
CA GLY A 473 55.28 8.51 -43.75
C GLY A 473 56.47 9.45 -43.64
N PHE A 474 56.62 10.14 -42.50
CA PHE A 474 57.73 11.05 -42.24
C PHE A 474 59.11 10.39 -42.39
N CYS A 475 59.30 9.16 -41.88
CA CYS A 475 60.54 8.41 -42.03
C CYS A 475 60.81 7.94 -43.48
N ARG A 476 59.75 7.65 -44.26
CA ARG A 476 59.86 7.39 -45.70
C ARG A 476 60.25 8.66 -46.45
N ASP A 477 59.63 9.77 -46.13
CA ASP A 477 59.81 11.04 -46.83
C ASP A 477 61.22 11.62 -46.54
N ILE A 478 61.72 11.48 -45.30
CA ILE A 478 63.14 11.70 -44.96
C ILE A 478 64.08 10.80 -45.77
N ARG A 479 63.71 9.53 -45.98
CA ARG A 479 64.54 8.60 -46.77
C ARG A 479 64.58 9.01 -48.25
N THR A 480 63.47 9.52 -48.80
CA THR A 480 63.42 10.11 -50.14
C THR A 480 64.26 11.39 -50.24
N GLU A 481 64.15 12.31 -49.29
CA GLU A 481 65.05 13.47 -49.15
C GLU A 481 66.53 13.04 -49.13
N GLN A 482 66.87 12.03 -48.33
CA GLN A 482 68.23 11.50 -48.23
C GLN A 482 68.72 10.87 -49.55
N THR A 483 67.86 10.18 -50.30
CA THR A 483 68.18 9.69 -51.65
C THR A 483 68.43 10.84 -52.61
N ASN A 484 67.53 11.82 -52.67
CA ASN A 484 67.66 12.99 -53.54
C ASN A 484 68.93 13.80 -53.24
N LEU A 485 69.27 13.98 -51.96
CA LEU A 485 70.52 14.61 -51.52
C LEU A 485 71.75 13.78 -51.91
N SER A 486 71.67 12.45 -51.83
CA SER A 486 72.76 11.56 -52.25
C SER A 486 72.98 11.59 -53.77
N GLU A 487 71.91 11.70 -54.56
CA GLU A 487 71.99 11.88 -56.02
C GLU A 487 72.61 13.24 -56.37
N ALA A 488 72.10 14.33 -55.77
CA ALA A 488 72.66 15.68 -55.98
C ALA A 488 74.14 15.80 -55.56
N VAL A 489 74.57 15.07 -54.52
CA VAL A 489 76.00 14.97 -54.14
C VAL A 489 76.80 14.18 -55.17
N SER A 490 76.24 13.12 -55.78
CA SER A 490 76.90 12.34 -56.83
C SER A 490 77.04 13.12 -58.14
N ASP A 491 76.01 13.88 -58.53
CA ASP A 491 76.08 14.83 -59.64
C ASP A 491 77.14 15.91 -59.40
N CYS A 492 77.17 16.49 -58.19
CA CYS A 492 78.17 17.47 -57.79
C CYS A 492 79.61 16.89 -57.83
N GLN A 493 79.81 15.65 -57.38
CA GLN A 493 81.10 14.95 -57.51
C GLN A 493 81.49 14.71 -58.98
N THR A 494 80.51 14.36 -59.83
CA THR A 494 80.72 14.19 -61.27
C THR A 494 81.12 15.51 -61.93
N ASP A 495 80.50 16.63 -61.55
CA ASP A 495 80.87 17.97 -62.02
C ASP A 495 82.20 18.46 -61.47
N ILE A 496 82.57 18.11 -60.23
CA ILE A 496 83.91 18.36 -59.69
C ILE A 496 84.96 17.60 -60.52
N HIS A 497 84.74 16.32 -60.85
CA HIS A 497 85.65 15.57 -61.72
C HIS A 497 85.72 16.14 -63.14
N ARG A 498 84.58 16.51 -63.74
CA ARG A 498 84.52 17.19 -65.04
C ARG A 498 85.34 18.48 -65.05
N ASN A 499 85.23 19.28 -63.99
CA ASN A 499 85.98 20.52 -63.83
C ASN A 499 87.47 20.29 -63.54
N GLN A 500 87.84 19.27 -62.75
CA GLN A 500 89.23 18.87 -62.57
C GLN A 500 89.89 18.45 -63.89
N GLU A 501 89.19 17.69 -64.74
CA GLU A 501 89.73 17.28 -66.04
C GLU A 501 89.85 18.46 -67.02
N ASN A 502 88.87 19.37 -67.01
CA ASN A 502 88.98 20.65 -67.73
C ASN A 502 90.19 21.47 -67.26
N ILE A 503 90.50 21.49 -65.96
CA ILE A 503 91.69 22.17 -65.40
C ILE A 503 92.98 21.49 -65.87
N LYS A 504 93.07 20.16 -65.87
CA LYS A 504 94.23 19.44 -66.43
C LYS A 504 94.43 19.77 -67.91
N GLN A 505 93.35 19.84 -68.70
CA GLN A 505 93.41 20.22 -70.12
C GLN A 505 93.77 21.70 -70.34
N GLN A 506 93.49 22.59 -69.39
CA GLN A 506 93.99 23.97 -69.39
C GLN A 506 95.49 23.99 -69.06
N GLN A 507 95.91 23.26 -68.03
CA GLN A 507 97.32 23.17 -67.61
C GLN A 507 98.21 22.57 -68.71
N SER A 508 97.79 21.51 -69.41
CA SER A 508 98.57 20.94 -70.52
C SER A 508 98.71 21.91 -71.70
N LYS A 509 97.69 22.73 -71.99
CA LYS A 509 97.76 23.81 -72.99
C LYS A 509 98.68 24.96 -72.56
N ILE A 510 98.75 25.25 -71.26
CA ILE A 510 99.70 26.25 -70.71
C ILE A 510 101.13 25.73 -70.84
N VAL A 511 101.41 24.48 -70.44
CA VAL A 511 102.74 23.87 -70.57
C VAL A 511 103.18 23.76 -72.03
N ALA A 512 102.27 23.42 -72.95
CA ALA A 512 102.56 23.41 -74.39
C ALA A 512 102.98 24.80 -74.90
N ARG A 513 102.28 25.87 -74.49
CA ARG A 513 102.65 27.26 -74.84
C ARG A 513 103.98 27.69 -74.23
N GLN A 514 104.29 27.27 -73.00
CA GLN A 514 105.60 27.52 -72.40
C GLN A 514 106.72 26.87 -73.23
N GLY A 515 106.52 25.65 -73.74
CA GLY A 515 107.45 25.03 -74.68
C GLY A 515 107.64 25.81 -75.98
N GLU A 516 106.55 26.30 -76.59
CA GLU A 516 106.65 27.17 -77.78
C GLU A 516 107.41 28.48 -77.48
N ASP A 517 107.21 29.07 -76.29
CA ASP A 517 107.86 30.32 -75.90
C ASP A 517 109.35 30.11 -75.55
N ASP A 518 109.72 28.97 -74.95
CA ASP A 518 111.11 28.58 -74.73
C ASP A 518 111.88 28.37 -76.06
N GLU A 519 111.24 27.81 -77.10
CA GLU A 519 111.84 27.76 -78.45
C GLU A 519 112.06 29.16 -79.05
N LYS A 520 111.12 30.09 -78.84
CA LYS A 520 111.26 31.50 -79.27
C LYS A 520 112.42 32.18 -78.51
N PHE A 521 112.59 31.91 -77.22
CA PHE A 521 113.74 32.39 -76.43
C PHE A 521 115.08 31.77 -76.88
N ALA A 522 115.10 30.48 -77.26
CA ALA A 522 116.29 29.85 -77.84
C ALA A 522 116.71 30.53 -79.16
N CYS A 523 115.75 30.84 -80.02
CA CYS A 523 115.99 31.58 -81.27
C CYS A 523 116.55 33.01 -81.02
N LEU A 524 116.00 33.72 -80.03
CA LEU A 524 116.52 35.03 -79.58
C LEU A 524 117.95 34.94 -79.03
N SER A 525 118.27 33.89 -78.26
CA SER A 525 119.62 33.63 -77.74
C SER A 525 120.63 33.37 -78.88
N GLN A 526 120.20 32.70 -79.95
CA GLN A 526 121.02 32.50 -81.16
C GLN A 526 121.27 33.81 -81.91
N HIS A 527 120.27 34.71 -81.98
CA HIS A 527 120.46 36.07 -82.50
C HIS A 527 121.44 36.91 -81.66
N ALA A 528 121.39 36.81 -80.33
CA ALA A 528 122.29 37.54 -79.43
C ALA A 528 123.78 37.21 -79.70
N LYS A 529 124.11 35.92 -79.85
CA LYS A 529 125.47 35.46 -80.19
C LYS A 529 125.94 35.95 -81.57
N GLY A 530 125.01 36.19 -82.49
CA GLY A 530 125.29 36.81 -83.80
C GLY A 530 125.68 38.30 -83.73
N PHE A 531 125.30 39.02 -82.67
CA PHE A 531 125.76 40.39 -82.42
C PHE A 531 127.11 40.42 -81.69
N GLU A 532 127.34 39.48 -80.77
CA GLU A 532 128.60 39.34 -80.03
C GLU A 532 129.81 39.14 -80.97
N ALA A 533 129.65 38.30 -82.01
CA ALA A 533 130.67 38.12 -83.05
C ALA A 533 130.97 39.40 -83.86
N LYS A 534 129.98 40.29 -84.06
CA LYS A 534 130.18 41.59 -84.76
C LYS A 534 130.84 42.64 -83.88
N LEU A 535 130.60 42.61 -82.57
CA LEU A 535 131.27 43.48 -81.60
C LEU A 535 132.77 43.18 -81.52
N SER A 536 133.17 41.91 -81.58
CA SER A 536 134.59 41.52 -81.62
C SER A 536 135.35 42.05 -82.84
N GLN A 537 134.68 42.23 -83.99
CA GLN A 537 135.29 42.81 -85.18
C GLN A 537 135.52 44.32 -85.02
N LEU A 538 134.52 45.05 -84.51
CA LEU A 538 134.62 46.51 -84.28
C LEU A 538 135.64 46.89 -83.19
N LEU A 539 135.90 45.99 -82.25
CA LEU A 539 136.94 46.16 -81.21
C LEU A 539 138.37 46.20 -81.76
N ALA A 540 138.62 45.69 -82.97
CA ALA A 540 139.92 45.81 -83.62
C ALA A 540 140.15 47.24 -84.17
N ASP A 541 139.14 47.81 -84.82
CA ASP A 541 139.23 49.11 -85.50
C ASP A 541 139.30 50.29 -84.48
N LEU A 542 138.56 50.19 -83.37
CA LEU A 542 138.50 51.23 -82.31
C LEU A 542 139.88 51.59 -81.72
N LYS A 543 140.85 50.66 -81.77
CA LYS A 543 142.20 50.86 -81.23
C LYS A 543 143.01 51.91 -82.00
N SER A 544 142.53 52.36 -83.16
CA SER A 544 143.12 53.46 -83.94
C SER A 544 142.61 54.86 -83.56
N THR A 545 141.54 54.97 -82.76
CA THR A 545 140.83 56.23 -82.49
C THR A 545 140.92 56.75 -81.04
N ASP A 546 141.61 56.03 -80.16
CA ASP A 546 141.67 56.30 -78.72
C ASP A 546 142.32 57.66 -78.35
N GLU A 547 143.32 58.11 -79.12
CA GLU A 547 143.95 59.44 -78.90
C GLU A 547 143.00 60.63 -79.12
N VAL A 548 141.84 60.42 -79.75
CA VAL A 548 140.81 61.46 -79.94
C VAL A 548 139.80 61.47 -78.78
N ALA A 549 139.66 60.37 -78.05
CA ALA A 549 138.60 60.17 -77.07
C ALA A 549 138.76 60.98 -75.76
N LYS A 550 139.93 61.58 -75.51
CA LYS A 550 140.15 62.56 -74.42
C LYS A 550 139.25 63.80 -74.53
N ALA A 551 138.58 64.02 -75.66
CA ALA A 551 137.58 65.07 -75.85
C ALA A 551 136.13 64.67 -75.46
N THR A 552 135.86 63.37 -75.25
CA THR A 552 134.49 62.84 -75.03
C THR A 552 134.05 62.73 -73.57
N GLU A 553 134.80 63.33 -72.63
CA GLU A 553 134.35 63.55 -71.25
C GLU A 553 132.98 64.29 -71.17
N LYS A 554 132.63 65.06 -72.21
CA LYS A 554 131.30 65.67 -72.37
C LYS A 554 130.14 64.68 -72.55
N GLU A 555 130.37 63.43 -72.96
CA GLU A 555 129.30 62.45 -73.12
C GLU A 555 128.90 61.76 -71.79
N THR A 556 129.59 62.07 -70.68
CA THR A 556 129.11 61.78 -69.31
C THR A 556 127.69 62.31 -69.07
N GLN A 557 127.28 63.37 -69.77
CA GLN A 557 125.92 63.92 -69.72
C GLN A 557 124.84 62.98 -70.29
N ARG A 558 125.17 61.98 -71.13
CA ARG A 558 124.19 60.98 -71.59
C ARG A 558 123.90 59.88 -70.55
N ALA A 559 124.83 59.61 -69.63
CA ALA A 559 124.63 58.60 -68.58
C ALA A 559 123.43 58.92 -67.65
N HIS A 560 123.00 60.18 -67.62
CA HIS A 560 121.85 60.62 -66.84
C HIS A 560 120.50 60.08 -67.36
N MET A 561 120.42 59.56 -68.59
CA MET A 561 119.16 59.07 -69.18
C MET A 561 118.84 57.60 -68.84
N GLU A 562 119.82 56.72 -68.62
CA GLU A 562 119.54 55.29 -68.33
C GLU A 562 118.98 55.06 -66.91
N VAL A 563 119.07 56.04 -66.01
CA VAL A 563 118.42 56.00 -64.69
C VAL A 563 116.88 56.00 -64.81
N ALA A 564 116.32 56.39 -65.97
CA ALA A 564 114.88 56.45 -66.23
C ALA A 564 114.20 55.08 -66.49
N LYS A 565 114.90 53.93 -66.34
CA LYS A 565 114.42 52.60 -66.75
C LYS A 565 114.09 51.60 -65.62
N LEU A 566 113.79 52.06 -64.41
CA LEU A 566 113.37 51.16 -63.31
C LEU A 566 111.91 51.35 -62.88
N ARG A 567 111.08 50.38 -63.34
CA ARG A 567 109.69 50.05 -62.95
C ARG A 567 108.62 51.13 -63.20
N SER A 568 107.65 50.79 -64.04
CA SER A 568 106.51 51.63 -64.38
C SER A 568 105.49 51.69 -63.24
N THR A 569 105.09 52.91 -62.86
CA THR A 569 104.03 53.17 -61.87
C THR A 569 102.64 52.68 -62.28
N GLN A 570 102.45 52.28 -63.54
CA GLN A 570 101.18 51.75 -64.05
C GLN A 570 100.80 50.37 -63.47
N GLN A 571 101.75 49.49 -63.18
CA GLN A 571 101.43 48.17 -62.59
C GLN A 571 100.88 48.31 -61.16
N LEU A 572 101.51 49.15 -60.35
CA LEU A 572 101.01 49.49 -59.00
C LEU A 572 99.62 50.15 -59.02
N TYR A 573 99.30 50.93 -60.07
CA TYR A 573 97.96 51.50 -60.24
C TYR A 573 96.90 50.46 -60.61
N ALA A 574 97.26 49.42 -61.35
CA ALA A 574 96.34 48.31 -61.67
C ALA A 574 96.03 47.48 -60.40
N GLU A 575 97.06 47.05 -59.68
CA GLU A 575 96.93 46.30 -58.42
C GLU A 575 96.14 47.11 -57.36
N TYR A 576 96.42 48.41 -57.24
CA TYR A 576 95.67 49.31 -56.35
C TYR A 576 94.18 49.41 -56.75
N SER A 577 93.87 49.44 -58.05
CA SER A 577 92.49 49.50 -58.55
C SER A 577 91.71 48.22 -58.25
N GLU A 578 92.31 47.04 -58.40
CA GLU A 578 91.68 45.76 -58.04
C GLU A 578 91.43 45.67 -56.54
N ILE A 579 92.41 46.04 -55.71
CA ILE A 579 92.26 46.09 -54.24
C ILE A 579 91.15 47.07 -53.85
N PHE A 580 91.08 48.25 -54.46
CA PHE A 580 90.04 49.24 -54.19
C PHE A 580 88.63 48.73 -54.55
N LEU A 581 88.48 48.02 -55.67
CA LEU A 581 87.22 47.39 -56.05
C LEU A 581 86.83 46.23 -55.12
N ALA A 582 87.80 45.40 -54.69
CA ALA A 582 87.56 44.32 -53.74
C ALA A 582 87.13 44.85 -52.35
N VAL A 583 87.76 45.92 -51.87
CA VAL A 583 87.36 46.63 -50.64
C VAL A 583 85.95 47.22 -50.78
N LYS A 584 85.61 47.79 -51.95
CA LYS A 584 84.28 48.36 -52.21
C LYS A 584 83.16 47.31 -52.22
N GLU A 585 83.36 46.15 -52.85
CA GLU A 585 82.36 45.08 -52.82
C GLU A 585 82.29 44.40 -51.44
N ASN A 586 83.40 44.24 -50.72
CA ASN A 586 83.36 43.77 -49.33
C ASN A 586 82.59 44.75 -48.42
N SER A 587 82.78 46.06 -48.57
CA SER A 587 81.98 47.07 -47.87
C SER A 587 80.48 46.95 -48.22
N ARG A 588 80.13 46.68 -49.48
CA ARG A 588 78.73 46.43 -49.90
C ARG A 588 78.16 45.12 -49.34
N ARG A 589 79.00 44.09 -49.14
CA ARG A 589 78.62 42.83 -48.47
C ARG A 589 78.42 43.00 -46.96
N VAL A 590 79.24 43.84 -46.32
CA VAL A 590 79.07 44.23 -44.90
C VAL A 590 77.75 44.98 -44.71
N GLY A 591 77.46 46.00 -45.52
CA GLY A 591 76.19 46.74 -45.43
C GLY A 591 74.96 45.82 -45.55
N LYS A 592 74.97 44.86 -46.50
CA LYS A 592 73.90 43.86 -46.60
C LYS A 592 73.79 42.93 -45.40
N LEU A 593 74.90 42.60 -44.74
CA LEU A 593 74.88 41.82 -43.49
C LEU A 593 74.32 42.66 -42.34
N GLU A 594 74.67 43.94 -42.26
CA GLU A 594 74.12 44.91 -41.30
C GLU A 594 72.61 45.08 -41.50
N ASP A 595 72.13 45.28 -42.73
CA ASP A 595 70.70 45.30 -43.09
C ASP A 595 69.98 44.02 -42.61
N THR A 596 70.60 42.85 -42.83
CA THR A 596 70.02 41.54 -42.47
C THR A 596 69.98 41.34 -40.95
N VAL A 597 71.01 41.78 -40.22
CA VAL A 597 71.05 41.76 -38.75
C VAL A 597 70.04 42.74 -38.16
N GLN A 598 69.88 43.92 -38.75
CA GLN A 598 68.88 44.90 -38.34
C GLN A 598 67.46 44.38 -38.57
N LEU A 599 67.21 43.69 -39.69
CA LEU A 599 65.95 43.00 -39.96
C LEU A 599 65.67 41.89 -38.94
N MET A 600 66.65 41.03 -38.61
CA MET A 600 66.48 40.00 -37.57
C MET A 600 66.19 40.61 -36.19
N ASN A 601 66.88 41.68 -35.81
CA ASN A 601 66.61 42.40 -34.56
C ASN A 601 65.20 43.04 -34.53
N SER A 602 64.64 43.44 -35.68
CA SER A 602 63.24 43.91 -35.75
C SER A 602 62.20 42.78 -35.62
N ARG A 603 62.59 41.53 -35.92
CA ARG A 603 61.69 40.36 -35.97
C ARG A 603 61.62 39.60 -34.64
N ASN A 604 62.77 39.42 -33.98
CA ASN A 604 62.91 38.81 -32.64
C ASN A 604 61.85 39.26 -31.60
N PRO A 605 61.57 40.57 -31.39
CA PRO A 605 60.60 40.98 -30.37
C PRO A 605 59.16 40.50 -30.65
N VAL A 606 58.78 40.30 -31.91
CA VAL A 606 57.47 39.77 -32.28
C VAL A 606 57.37 38.28 -31.93
N GLU A 607 58.40 37.51 -32.27
CA GLU A 607 58.47 36.07 -31.97
C GLU A 607 58.55 35.82 -30.46
N ILE A 608 59.35 36.61 -29.72
CA ILE A 608 59.38 36.60 -28.25
C ILE A 608 58.00 36.91 -27.65
N SER A 609 57.29 37.90 -28.19
CA SER A 609 55.93 38.24 -27.72
C SER A 609 54.94 37.09 -27.94
N ILE A 610 55.02 36.38 -29.08
CA ILE A 610 54.17 35.21 -29.37
C ILE A 610 54.50 34.05 -28.41
N PHE A 611 55.77 33.82 -28.08
CA PHE A 611 56.16 32.83 -27.08
C PHE A 611 55.66 33.19 -25.68
N GLN A 612 55.76 34.46 -25.26
CA GLN A 612 55.23 34.90 -23.96
C GLN A 612 53.70 34.76 -23.87
N ASP A 613 52.98 35.14 -24.92
CA ASP A 613 51.52 34.99 -25.02
C ASP A 613 51.08 33.50 -25.03
N THR A 614 51.89 32.62 -25.63
CA THR A 614 51.70 31.16 -25.56
C THR A 614 51.96 30.61 -24.16
N ILE A 615 53.02 31.07 -23.48
CA ILE A 615 53.34 30.68 -22.10
C ILE A 615 52.23 31.12 -21.13
N GLN A 616 51.66 32.32 -21.28
CA GLN A 616 50.52 32.77 -20.46
C GLN A 616 49.28 31.90 -20.66
N LYS A 617 49.01 31.45 -21.89
CA LYS A 617 47.88 30.54 -22.18
C LYS A 617 48.08 29.16 -21.56
N ILE A 618 49.31 28.63 -21.59
CA ILE A 618 49.66 27.38 -20.91
C ILE A 618 49.52 27.54 -19.38
N GLN A 619 50.01 28.65 -18.81
CA GLN A 619 49.86 28.94 -17.38
C GLN A 619 48.39 28.97 -16.95
N ALA A 620 47.53 29.71 -17.67
CA ALA A 620 46.10 29.77 -17.38
C ALA A 620 45.40 28.40 -17.48
N GLN A 621 45.87 27.49 -18.37
CA GLN A 621 45.38 26.11 -18.42
C GLN A 621 45.90 25.25 -17.25
N VAL A 622 47.11 25.49 -16.75
CA VAL A 622 47.62 24.82 -15.55
C VAL A 622 46.79 25.23 -14.32
N ASP A 623 46.57 26.54 -14.15
CA ASP A 623 45.81 27.10 -13.03
C ASP A 623 44.34 26.60 -13.02
N ASP A 624 43.68 26.57 -14.19
CA ASP A 624 42.33 25.99 -14.39
C ASP A 624 42.30 24.49 -14.03
N ASN A 625 43.27 23.71 -14.51
CA ASN A 625 43.37 22.29 -14.17
C ASN A 625 43.66 22.04 -12.68
N GLU A 626 44.43 22.91 -12.01
CA GLU A 626 44.63 22.82 -10.56
C GLU A 626 43.30 23.01 -9.82
N THR A 627 42.51 24.02 -10.18
CA THR A 627 41.20 24.24 -9.52
C THR A 627 40.24 23.06 -9.72
N LYS A 628 40.31 22.37 -10.87
CA LYS A 628 39.55 21.14 -11.16
C LYS A 628 40.01 19.98 -10.29
N ILE A 629 41.31 19.74 -10.15
CA ILE A 629 41.87 18.71 -9.25
C ILE A 629 41.42 18.98 -7.81
N GLN A 630 41.56 20.21 -7.32
CA GLN A 630 41.09 20.61 -5.98
C GLN A 630 39.56 20.43 -5.80
N SER A 631 38.77 20.41 -6.88
CA SER A 631 37.32 20.11 -6.81
C SER A 631 37.04 18.62 -6.69
N VAL A 632 37.85 17.77 -7.35
CA VAL A 632 37.77 16.30 -7.24
C VAL A 632 38.18 15.85 -5.84
N ASP A 633 39.24 16.40 -5.26
CA ASP A 633 39.65 16.10 -3.88
C ASP A 633 38.53 16.41 -2.87
N ARG A 634 37.85 17.56 -3.04
CA ARG A 634 36.69 17.96 -2.21
C ARG A 634 35.51 17.02 -2.38
N PHE A 635 35.23 16.57 -3.61
CA PHE A 635 34.18 15.58 -3.89
C PHE A 635 34.51 14.20 -3.29
N GLN A 636 35.75 13.76 -3.40
CA GLN A 636 36.23 12.50 -2.82
C GLN A 636 36.13 12.53 -1.29
N ALA A 637 36.58 13.61 -0.64
CA ALA A 637 36.45 13.78 0.81
C ALA A 637 34.97 13.76 1.27
N SER A 638 34.07 14.43 0.54
CA SER A 638 32.63 14.38 0.81
C SER A 638 32.04 12.98 0.63
N THR A 639 32.56 12.21 -0.32
CA THR A 639 32.14 10.82 -0.58
C THR A 639 32.57 9.88 0.54
N THR A 640 33.82 10.00 1.04
CA THR A 640 34.30 9.23 2.21
C THR A 640 33.43 9.47 3.44
N VAL A 641 33.10 10.72 3.76
CA VAL A 641 32.21 11.06 4.91
C VAL A 641 30.82 10.44 4.75
N ARG A 642 30.32 10.32 3.51
CA ARG A 642 29.06 9.62 3.21
C ARG A 642 29.18 8.11 3.45
N LEU A 643 30.26 7.48 3.01
CA LEU A 643 30.53 6.06 3.24
C LEU A 643 30.67 5.72 4.74
N ASP A 644 31.39 6.55 5.50
CA ASP A 644 31.48 6.41 6.97
C ASP A 644 30.09 6.51 7.65
N SER A 645 29.19 7.33 7.10
CA SER A 645 27.84 7.46 7.62
C SER A 645 26.96 6.25 7.28
N LEU A 646 27.13 5.66 6.09
CA LEU A 646 26.47 4.41 5.70
C LEU A 646 26.97 3.23 6.54
N GLY A 647 28.28 3.13 6.79
CA GLY A 647 28.88 2.11 7.66
C GLY A 647 28.26 2.11 9.06
N ARG A 648 28.18 3.29 9.70
CA ARG A 648 27.50 3.45 11.00
C ARG A 648 26.01 3.07 10.97
N SER A 649 25.33 3.27 9.84
CA SER A 649 23.93 2.84 9.68
C SER A 649 23.80 1.32 9.57
N ILE A 650 24.75 0.66 8.89
CA ILE A 650 24.83 -0.81 8.77
C ILE A 650 25.13 -1.45 10.14
N ASP A 651 26.02 -0.87 10.95
CA ASP A 651 26.26 -1.29 12.34
C ASP A 651 25.00 -1.15 13.22
N GLY A 652 24.19 -0.10 12.96
CA GLY A 652 22.87 0.09 13.55
C GLY A 652 21.91 -1.06 13.22
N PHE A 653 21.66 -1.31 11.93
CA PHE A 653 20.80 -2.42 11.49
C PHE A 653 21.31 -3.78 11.98
N GLY A 654 22.63 -4.02 11.98
CA GLY A 654 23.23 -5.24 12.53
C GLY A 654 23.06 -5.40 14.04
N SER A 655 22.73 -4.33 14.76
CA SER A 655 22.36 -4.34 16.18
C SER A 655 20.86 -4.56 16.39
N GLU A 656 20.02 -4.02 15.49
CA GLU A 656 18.57 -4.22 15.48
C GLU A 656 18.18 -5.67 15.10
N ILE A 657 18.86 -6.26 14.11
CA ILE A 657 18.69 -7.68 13.72
C ILE A 657 18.93 -8.59 14.93
N LYS A 658 20.01 -8.36 15.68
CA LYS A 658 20.30 -9.06 16.96
C LYS A 658 19.27 -8.77 18.06
N GLY A 659 18.48 -7.70 17.94
CA GLY A 659 17.29 -7.46 18.76
C GLY A 659 16.11 -8.32 18.32
N LEU A 660 15.89 -8.44 17.01
CA LEU A 660 14.83 -9.24 16.41
C LEU A 660 15.02 -10.73 16.65
N GLU A 661 16.24 -11.27 16.44
CA GLU A 661 16.60 -12.67 16.73
C GLU A 661 16.23 -13.09 18.17
N ARG A 662 16.51 -12.21 19.14
CA ARG A 662 16.16 -12.41 20.56
C ARG A 662 14.65 -12.34 20.83
N ARG A 663 13.89 -11.54 20.06
CA ARG A 663 12.41 -11.55 20.11
C ARG A 663 11.85 -12.85 19.53
N CYS A 664 12.37 -13.32 18.40
CA CYS A 664 11.93 -14.56 17.77
C CYS A 664 12.18 -15.77 18.68
N GLY A 665 13.38 -15.90 19.26
CA GLY A 665 13.70 -16.98 20.19
C GLY A 665 12.88 -16.96 21.50
N ALA A 666 12.35 -15.80 21.91
CA ALA A 666 11.39 -15.70 23.01
C ALA A 666 9.99 -16.19 22.57
N LEU A 667 9.52 -15.75 21.41
CA LEU A 667 8.24 -16.18 20.83
C LEU A 667 8.20 -17.69 20.57
N ASP A 668 9.29 -18.31 20.14
CA ASP A 668 9.39 -19.78 19.99
C ASP A 668 9.20 -20.50 21.34
N GLY A 669 9.68 -19.92 22.44
CA GLY A 669 9.48 -20.43 23.80
C GLY A 669 8.02 -20.29 24.27
N ASP A 670 7.37 -19.17 23.95
CA ASP A 670 5.94 -18.94 24.22
C ASP A 670 5.06 -19.91 23.39
N ILE A 671 5.41 -20.14 22.12
CA ILE A 671 4.73 -21.10 21.23
C ILE A 671 4.87 -22.53 21.77
N GLN A 672 6.05 -22.96 22.19
CA GLN A 672 6.25 -24.27 22.83
C GLN A 672 5.42 -24.40 24.12
N THR A 673 5.34 -23.34 24.92
CA THR A 673 4.53 -23.30 26.15
C THR A 673 3.02 -23.41 25.84
N LEU A 674 2.55 -22.74 24.78
CA LEU A 674 1.19 -22.84 24.27
C LEU A 674 0.87 -24.25 23.73
N GLN A 675 1.79 -24.89 23.02
CA GLN A 675 1.63 -26.27 22.53
C GLN A 675 1.53 -27.28 23.68
N LEU A 676 2.37 -27.15 24.72
CA LEU A 676 2.29 -27.98 25.93
C LEU A 676 0.95 -27.78 26.66
N TRP A 677 0.47 -26.54 26.76
CA TRP A 677 -0.85 -26.24 27.33
C TRP A 677 -1.99 -26.84 26.49
N GLN A 678 -1.94 -26.70 25.15
CA GLN A 678 -2.93 -27.25 24.23
C GLN A 678 -3.02 -28.78 24.34
N HIS A 679 -1.87 -29.47 24.45
CA HIS A 679 -1.83 -30.91 24.62
C HIS A 679 -2.49 -31.36 25.93
N GLY A 680 -2.10 -30.77 27.07
CA GLY A 680 -2.71 -31.06 28.38
C GLY A 680 -4.17 -30.60 28.54
N ALA A 681 -4.63 -29.65 27.71
CA ALA A 681 -6.05 -29.31 27.58
C ALA A 681 -6.81 -30.38 26.78
N THR A 682 -6.21 -30.90 25.70
CA THR A 682 -6.81 -31.93 24.84
C THR A 682 -6.99 -33.25 25.60
N GLU A 683 -5.95 -33.70 26.32
CA GLU A 683 -6.00 -34.88 27.20
C GLU A 683 -7.17 -34.82 28.21
N LYS A 684 -7.41 -33.64 28.80
CA LYS A 684 -8.55 -33.42 29.70
C LYS A 684 -9.90 -33.41 28.99
N PHE A 685 -9.99 -32.86 27.77
CA PHE A 685 -11.22 -32.96 26.98
C PHE A 685 -11.54 -34.42 26.60
N GLU A 686 -10.53 -35.25 26.34
CA GLU A 686 -10.69 -36.69 26.14
C GLU A 686 -11.15 -37.40 27.42
N GLU A 687 -10.53 -37.11 28.58
CA GLU A 687 -10.96 -37.62 29.90
C GLU A 687 -12.43 -37.26 30.20
N HIS A 688 -12.81 -36.00 30.01
CA HIS A 688 -14.17 -35.52 30.20
C HIS A 688 -15.16 -36.16 29.20
N THR A 689 -14.75 -36.38 27.94
CA THR A 689 -15.57 -37.04 26.93
C THR A 689 -15.81 -38.50 27.28
N LEU A 690 -14.78 -39.22 27.75
CA LEU A 690 -14.89 -40.61 28.21
C LEU A 690 -15.80 -40.72 29.44
N ARG A 691 -15.65 -39.82 30.43
CA ARG A 691 -16.52 -39.75 31.62
C ARG A 691 -17.96 -39.44 31.25
N ASN A 692 -18.21 -38.57 30.27
CA ASN A 692 -19.56 -38.27 29.79
C ASN A 692 -20.19 -39.47 29.03
N LEU A 693 -19.39 -40.20 28.25
CA LEU A 693 -19.83 -41.43 27.59
C LEU A 693 -20.19 -42.52 28.62
N GLN A 694 -19.42 -42.66 29.70
CA GLN A 694 -19.75 -43.54 30.82
C GLN A 694 -21.05 -43.13 31.51
N ASN A 695 -21.20 -41.86 31.91
CA ASN A 695 -22.43 -41.34 32.51
C ASN A 695 -23.67 -41.58 31.63
N LYS A 696 -23.52 -41.48 30.31
CA LYS A 696 -24.60 -41.79 29.34
C LYS A 696 -24.96 -43.28 29.35
N GLY A 697 -23.99 -44.18 29.46
CA GLY A 697 -24.22 -45.62 29.63
C GLY A 697 -24.94 -45.95 30.94
N ASP A 698 -24.53 -45.33 32.04
CA ASP A 698 -25.18 -45.50 33.35
C ASP A 698 -26.62 -44.96 33.34
N LEU A 699 -26.89 -43.82 32.68
CA LEU A 699 -28.25 -43.30 32.47
C LEU A 699 -29.11 -44.24 31.61
N GLN A 700 -28.55 -44.82 30.53
CA GLN A 700 -29.26 -45.80 29.70
C GLN A 700 -29.60 -47.08 30.49
N LYS A 701 -28.68 -47.56 31.33
CA LYS A 701 -28.93 -48.69 32.23
C LYS A 701 -30.04 -48.36 33.24
N LEU A 702 -29.99 -47.18 33.85
CA LEU A 702 -30.99 -46.73 34.82
C LEU A 702 -32.37 -46.53 34.17
N GLN A 703 -32.43 -46.11 32.90
CA GLN A 703 -33.67 -46.11 32.11
C GLN A 703 -34.22 -47.53 31.92
N VAL A 704 -33.39 -48.51 31.53
CA VAL A 704 -33.82 -49.91 31.36
C VAL A 704 -34.32 -50.51 32.69
N ASP A 705 -33.62 -50.25 33.80
CA ASP A 705 -34.08 -50.65 35.13
C ASP A 705 -35.44 -49.99 35.49
N LEU A 706 -35.63 -48.70 35.15
CA LEU A 706 -36.90 -47.98 35.37
C LEU A 706 -38.04 -48.54 34.52
N GLU A 707 -37.79 -48.87 33.25
CA GLU A 707 -38.75 -49.50 32.35
C GLU A 707 -39.15 -50.90 32.84
N ALA A 708 -38.19 -51.70 33.32
CA ALA A 708 -38.45 -53.00 33.93
C ALA A 708 -39.29 -52.89 35.23
N LYS A 709 -39.05 -51.88 36.07
CA LYS A 709 -39.91 -51.60 37.23
C LYS A 709 -41.28 -51.05 36.82
N GLY A 710 -41.36 -50.31 35.71
CA GLY A 710 -42.62 -49.89 35.10
C GLY A 710 -43.49 -51.08 34.67
N GLY A 711 -42.89 -52.08 34.04
CA GLY A 711 -43.55 -53.37 33.73
C GLY A 711 -44.13 -54.04 34.97
N TYR A 712 -43.32 -54.22 36.03
CA TYR A 712 -43.77 -54.81 37.28
C TYR A 712 -44.93 -54.05 37.96
N ILE A 713 -45.00 -52.73 37.79
CA ILE A 713 -46.13 -51.90 38.28
C ILE A 713 -47.40 -52.12 37.42
N ILE A 714 -47.26 -52.44 36.14
CA ILE A 714 -48.38 -52.84 35.27
C ILE A 714 -48.89 -54.23 35.68
N ASP A 715 -48.00 -55.20 35.88
CA ASP A 715 -48.35 -56.55 36.33
C ASP A 715 -49.13 -56.51 37.66
N LEU A 716 -48.63 -55.77 38.66
CA LEU A 716 -49.32 -55.54 39.93
C LEU A 716 -50.69 -54.85 39.77
N ARG A 717 -50.87 -53.99 38.78
CA ARG A 717 -52.19 -53.39 38.47
C ARG A 717 -53.15 -54.42 37.88
N GLU A 718 -52.68 -55.34 37.05
CA GLU A 718 -53.51 -56.42 36.53
C GLU A 718 -53.90 -57.43 37.63
N GLU A 719 -52.98 -57.75 38.54
CA GLU A 719 -53.28 -58.54 39.75
C GLU A 719 -54.33 -57.85 40.64
N ILE A 720 -54.16 -56.55 40.94
CA ILE A 720 -55.16 -55.78 41.69
C ILE A 720 -56.52 -55.77 40.98
N ALA A 721 -56.55 -55.62 39.65
CA ALA A 721 -57.78 -55.69 38.86
C ALA A 721 -58.40 -57.11 38.84
N LEU A 722 -57.61 -58.17 38.96
CA LEU A 722 -58.08 -59.55 39.12
C LEU A 722 -58.66 -59.80 40.52
N VAL A 723 -58.01 -59.27 41.56
CA VAL A 723 -58.52 -59.28 42.94
C VAL A 723 -59.82 -58.49 43.05
N GLN A 724 -59.91 -57.28 42.48
CA GLN A 724 -61.14 -56.48 42.45
C GLN A 724 -62.29 -57.21 41.75
N ARG A 725 -62.05 -57.85 40.59
CA ARG A 725 -63.04 -58.71 39.92
C ARG A 725 -63.48 -59.89 40.80
N THR A 726 -62.55 -60.47 41.56
CA THR A 726 -62.84 -61.57 42.50
C THR A 726 -63.66 -61.10 43.70
N VAL A 727 -63.35 -59.94 44.28
CA VAL A 727 -64.13 -59.31 45.37
C VAL A 727 -65.53 -58.94 44.88
N THR A 728 -65.67 -58.35 43.70
CA THR A 728 -66.98 -58.02 43.09
C THR A 728 -67.85 -59.26 42.88
N ARG A 729 -67.25 -60.41 42.54
CA ARG A 729 -67.94 -61.69 42.44
C ARG A 729 -68.33 -62.26 43.81
N ILE A 730 -67.52 -62.06 44.84
CA ILE A 730 -67.85 -62.45 46.22
C ILE A 730 -69.02 -61.60 46.73
N ASP A 731 -68.97 -60.29 46.50
CA ASP A 731 -70.02 -59.33 46.86
C ASP A 731 -71.37 -59.71 46.21
N GLY A 732 -71.38 -59.97 44.90
CA GLY A 732 -72.57 -60.49 44.19
C GLY A 732 -73.08 -61.84 44.72
N ASN A 733 -72.19 -62.74 45.17
CA ASN A 733 -72.58 -63.99 45.81
C ASN A 733 -73.17 -63.78 47.23
N VAL A 734 -72.64 -62.82 47.99
CA VAL A 734 -73.16 -62.43 49.31
C VAL A 734 -74.55 -61.78 49.16
N ASP A 735 -74.73 -60.92 48.17
CA ASP A 735 -76.01 -60.29 47.85
C ASP A 735 -77.06 -61.33 47.39
N VAL A 736 -76.66 -62.35 46.63
CA VAL A 736 -77.52 -63.52 46.32
C VAL A 736 -77.85 -64.34 47.58
N MET A 737 -76.88 -64.60 48.46
CA MET A 737 -77.14 -65.28 49.74
C MET A 737 -78.07 -64.45 50.65
N GLN A 738 -77.90 -63.14 50.73
CA GLN A 738 -78.75 -62.25 51.51
C GLN A 738 -80.19 -62.24 50.96
N LYS A 739 -80.37 -62.24 49.64
CA LYS A 739 -81.68 -62.44 49.00
C LYS A 739 -82.27 -63.81 49.31
N TYR A 740 -81.46 -64.87 49.33
CA TYR A 740 -81.90 -66.22 49.69
C TYR A 740 -82.35 -66.31 51.16
N PHE A 741 -81.57 -65.79 52.12
CA PHE A 741 -81.94 -65.73 53.53
C PHE A 741 -83.16 -64.83 53.80
N THR A 742 -83.29 -63.71 53.07
CA THR A 742 -84.48 -62.84 53.16
C THR A 742 -85.73 -63.55 52.62
N GLY A 743 -85.60 -64.31 51.54
CA GLY A 743 -86.67 -65.17 51.01
C GLY A 743 -87.03 -66.31 51.96
N PHE A 744 -86.03 -66.96 52.57
CA PHE A 744 -86.22 -68.02 53.55
C PHE A 744 -86.91 -67.50 54.83
N GLY A 745 -86.57 -66.30 55.30
CA GLY A 745 -87.25 -65.63 56.40
C GLY A 745 -88.73 -65.33 56.10
N LYS A 746 -89.05 -64.89 54.87
CA LYS A 746 -90.44 -64.72 54.43
C LYS A 746 -91.19 -66.05 54.34
N GLY A 747 -90.58 -67.08 53.74
CA GLY A 747 -91.18 -68.41 53.67
C GLY A 747 -91.44 -69.04 55.06
N LEU A 748 -90.57 -68.78 56.04
CA LEU A 748 -90.81 -69.14 57.44
C LEU A 748 -91.98 -68.36 58.04
N GLN A 749 -92.06 -67.04 57.86
CA GLN A 749 -93.19 -66.22 58.33
C GLN A 749 -94.53 -66.66 57.70
N GLU A 750 -94.54 -66.98 56.40
CA GLU A 750 -95.71 -67.51 55.69
C GLU A 750 -96.07 -68.92 56.18
N THR A 751 -95.09 -69.79 56.44
CA THR A 751 -95.32 -71.12 57.03
C THR A 751 -95.89 -71.02 58.44
N THR A 752 -95.35 -70.15 59.30
CA THR A 752 -95.91 -69.87 60.63
C THR A 752 -97.34 -69.36 60.53
N ARG A 753 -97.61 -68.42 59.61
CA ARG A 753 -98.97 -67.89 59.36
C ARG A 753 -99.95 -69.00 58.96
N CYS A 754 -99.58 -69.90 58.05
CA CYS A 754 -100.42 -71.02 57.64
C CYS A 754 -100.68 -72.01 58.80
N VAL A 755 -99.67 -72.32 59.61
CA VAL A 755 -99.81 -73.17 60.80
C VAL A 755 -100.71 -72.51 61.87
N SER A 756 -100.69 -71.18 62.00
CA SER A 756 -101.56 -70.43 62.93
C SER A 756 -103.00 -70.24 62.45
N THR A 757 -103.33 -70.52 61.18
CA THR A 757 -104.65 -70.21 60.60
C THR A 757 -105.42 -71.42 60.08
N GLY A 758 -104.76 -72.55 59.81
CA GLY A 758 -105.43 -73.80 59.44
C GLY A 758 -106.06 -73.84 58.05
N GLU A 759 -105.77 -72.85 57.18
CA GLU A 759 -106.32 -72.79 55.82
C GLU A 759 -105.65 -73.80 54.88
N VAL A 760 -106.42 -74.79 54.43
CA VAL A 760 -105.99 -75.76 53.40
C VAL A 760 -106.16 -75.13 52.02
N VAL A 761 -105.09 -74.54 51.48
CA VAL A 761 -105.11 -73.88 50.15
C VAL A 761 -104.67 -74.85 49.05
N THR A 762 -105.58 -75.16 48.13
CA THR A 762 -105.33 -76.02 46.97
C THR A 762 -104.60 -75.28 45.84
N PRO A 763 -103.62 -75.90 45.15
CA PRO A 763 -102.95 -75.26 44.00
C PRO A 763 -103.84 -75.28 42.76
N ARG A 764 -104.22 -74.11 42.23
CA ARG A 764 -104.88 -73.99 40.92
C ARG A 764 -104.63 -72.64 40.22
N ASN A 765 -104.63 -72.70 38.89
CA ASN A 765 -104.67 -71.59 37.92
C ASN A 765 -103.41 -70.71 37.81
N THR A 766 -102.66 -70.90 36.73
CA THR A 766 -101.56 -70.02 36.26
C THR A 766 -102.00 -69.12 35.11
N PRO A 767 -101.93 -67.78 35.31
CA PRO A 767 -101.83 -66.82 34.20
C PRO A 767 -100.80 -65.69 34.49
N PRO A 768 -100.51 -64.79 33.53
CA PRO A 768 -100.33 -64.98 32.09
C PRO A 768 -98.89 -64.63 31.66
N ARG A 769 -98.57 -64.76 30.36
CA ARG A 769 -97.22 -64.57 29.79
C ARG A 769 -97.09 -63.24 29.01
N PRO A 770 -96.19 -62.32 29.41
CA PRO A 770 -95.80 -61.18 28.56
C PRO A 770 -94.76 -61.54 27.49
N GLN A 771 -94.77 -60.74 26.42
CA GLN A 771 -93.78 -60.60 25.35
C GLN A 771 -92.75 -59.53 25.74
N SER A 772 -91.58 -59.31 25.12
CA SER A 772 -90.74 -60.06 24.17
C SER A 772 -89.37 -59.34 24.09
N ALA A 773 -88.25 -60.06 24.04
CA ALA A 773 -86.95 -59.50 23.62
C ALA A 773 -86.01 -60.58 23.07
N THR A 774 -85.72 -60.49 21.77
CA THR A 774 -84.63 -61.14 20.99
C THR A 774 -83.70 -62.15 21.68
N VAL A 775 -83.83 -63.42 21.31
CA VAL A 775 -82.75 -64.41 21.37
C VAL A 775 -81.92 -64.32 20.09
N HIS A 776 -80.59 -64.32 20.22
CA HIS A 776 -79.69 -64.81 19.17
C HIS A 776 -78.94 -66.05 19.69
N ALA A 777 -78.69 -67.01 18.80
CA ALA A 777 -78.38 -68.37 19.17
C ALA A 777 -76.93 -68.60 19.63
N THR A 778 -76.75 -69.65 20.43
CA THR A 778 -75.45 -70.21 20.81
C THR A 778 -74.69 -70.73 19.58
N GLY A 779 -73.52 -70.15 19.31
CA GLY A 779 -72.51 -70.73 18.41
C GLY A 779 -71.37 -71.37 19.21
N LEU A 780 -71.04 -72.63 18.93
CA LEU A 780 -69.85 -73.29 19.47
C LEU A 780 -68.59 -72.72 18.79
N PRO A 781 -67.50 -72.41 19.54
CA PRO A 781 -66.26 -71.97 18.94
C PRO A 781 -65.49 -73.15 18.32
N THR A 782 -65.39 -73.17 17.00
CA THR A 782 -64.47 -74.07 16.27
C THR A 782 -63.03 -73.57 16.33
N LEU A 783 -62.08 -74.49 16.45
CA LEU A 783 -60.66 -74.24 16.24
C LEU A 783 -60.36 -73.98 14.75
N PRO A 784 -59.45 -73.05 14.43
CA PRO A 784 -58.66 -73.09 13.21
C PRO A 784 -57.15 -73.29 13.52
N LEU A 785 -56.46 -74.09 12.70
CA LEU A 785 -55.01 -74.19 12.73
C LEU A 785 -54.35 -73.09 11.87
N THR A 786 -53.18 -72.64 12.33
CA THR A 786 -52.02 -72.12 11.58
C THR A 786 -52.23 -71.54 10.16
N GLY A 787 -51.95 -70.24 10.01
CA GLY A 787 -51.69 -69.58 8.72
C GLY A 787 -50.66 -68.45 8.89
N SER A 788 -49.77 -68.26 7.90
CA SER A 788 -48.64 -67.33 7.99
C SER A 788 -48.99 -65.90 7.53
N GLY A 789 -48.32 -64.89 8.11
CA GLY A 789 -48.45 -63.48 7.70
C GLY A 789 -47.47 -62.55 8.41
N SER A 790 -46.69 -61.78 7.64
CA SER A 790 -45.66 -60.84 8.13
C SER A 790 -46.25 -59.49 8.58
N PRO A 791 -45.56 -58.71 9.45
CA PRO A 791 -46.16 -57.53 10.10
C PRO A 791 -46.32 -56.29 9.19
N PRO A 792 -47.29 -55.40 9.47
CA PRO A 792 -47.61 -54.26 8.62
C PRO A 792 -46.67 -53.05 8.83
N ARG A 793 -46.28 -52.42 7.71
CA ARG A 793 -45.57 -51.13 7.69
C ARG A 793 -46.44 -50.01 8.27
N ARG A 794 -45.90 -49.22 9.22
CA ARG A 794 -46.36 -47.82 9.44
C ARG A 794 -45.60 -46.87 8.52
N ARG A 795 -46.27 -45.82 8.04
CA ARG A 795 -45.65 -44.72 7.28
C ARG A 795 -45.22 -43.59 8.22
N PRO A 796 -44.08 -42.92 7.99
CA PRO A 796 -43.86 -41.55 8.48
C PRO A 796 -44.66 -40.53 7.64
N TRP A 797 -44.90 -39.35 8.20
CA TRP A 797 -45.29 -38.14 7.47
C TRP A 797 -44.08 -37.21 7.30
N SER A 798 -44.16 -36.26 6.38
CA SER A 798 -43.04 -35.48 5.87
C SER A 798 -43.01 -34.02 6.33
N SER A 799 -41.82 -33.47 6.57
CA SER A 799 -41.59 -32.01 6.58
C SER A 799 -40.18 -31.64 6.07
N LYS A 800 -40.16 -31.11 4.84
CA LYS A 800 -39.26 -30.09 4.24
C LYS A 800 -37.85 -29.81 4.82
N GLU A 801 -36.92 -29.68 3.86
CA GLU A 801 -35.80 -28.70 3.83
C GLU A 801 -34.62 -28.91 4.83
N ASN A 802 -33.35 -28.56 4.51
CA ASN A 802 -32.79 -27.99 3.28
C ASN A 802 -31.34 -28.48 3.01
N ARG A 803 -30.80 -28.10 1.84
CA ARG A 803 -29.47 -28.44 1.27
C ARG A 803 -28.28 -28.50 2.26
N THR A 804 -27.47 -29.54 2.11
CA THR A 804 -26.00 -29.42 2.05
C THR A 804 -25.52 -29.90 0.68
N ARG A 805 -24.32 -29.50 0.27
CA ARG A 805 -23.72 -29.83 -1.04
C ARG A 805 -22.31 -30.38 -0.80
N ASP A 806 -21.91 -31.33 -1.62
CA ASP A 806 -20.60 -31.96 -1.55
C ASP A 806 -19.48 -31.00 -1.96
N LEU A 807 -18.34 -31.07 -1.26
CA LEU A 807 -17.02 -30.62 -1.71
C LEU A 807 -15.95 -31.53 -1.11
N GLU A 808 -15.70 -32.65 -1.79
CA GLU A 808 -14.39 -33.32 -1.73
C GLU A 808 -13.44 -32.61 -2.70
N GLY A 809 -12.17 -32.46 -2.33
CA GLY A 809 -11.10 -32.04 -3.24
C GLY A 809 -10.34 -30.77 -2.85
N PHE A 810 -9.48 -30.85 -1.82
CA PHE A 810 -8.02 -30.84 -2.00
C PHE A 810 -7.30 -31.39 -0.76
#